data_AF-A0A4R7I2T8-F1
#
_entry.id   AF-A0A4R7I2T8-F1
#
_cell.length_a   1.000
_cell.length_b   1.000
_cell.length_c   1.000
_cell.angle_alpha   90.00
_cell.angle_beta   90.00
_cell.angle_gamma   90.00
#
_symmetry.space_group_name_H-M   'P 1'
#
loop_
_entity.id
_entity.type
_entity.pdbx_description
1 polymer ?
#
loop_
_entity_poly.entity_id
_entity_poly.type
_entity_poly.pdbx_seq_one_letter_code
_entity_poly.pdbx_strand_id
1 'polypeptide(L)'
;MLDPDISTADALRHLSFDEEPTAAALDRRRFLRLVGMGVGAGVVAGGSGSLLDHAFGHDPSAWAAGPIGADDGVLVIIGMYGGNDGLNTVVPFTDPNYAEMHGGLAIPANQTLRLNSSQGLNGNLPTLKRAWDDGHLAVVQGIGYANPDLSHFNSMAYWMAGRPNALPSSGWMGRWLDGYLGGTNDLYAAAEVGTSVPLHLVGNHKKGTVVGASRPGYGSATDARSERQYAAIRAMAGGAGAGWRAPVGQAFVDQLDLARTLAPVIPDEDQLPDAEIVAKLEVAARLVNANLGFRVVTAGWGDFDSHAGQPGQHADRMAELDAAISRFFAVLDPAWASRVTVMTFSEFGRTPWDNDGAGTDHGTSAPHFVIGANVKGGLYGQQPSLANLRRWDRMAHHVDFRSYYASILDGWMGGGSSDVLGGNFEQLGLFHGPPGSTPPNGIVLGDGGTVTPSPSPTPVPTGKSFFHPVSPVRIVDTREGIGAPRQPIGPGQRIRVKVAGAAGLPATGLTAVIANVTAVRPTQPMHFTVYPGRVDRPETSNLNAVPGRPVPNLVAMAVGDDGYIEIYNSNGQTHCLVDVFGYTDGRSNGGAKFNPTAPKRLFDSRNGTGMRRGALAPGVAVDVQVAGKAGVPKTGATAVVVNVTAVNPDQPGHLRVTPTGRTPATTSNVNFAAGDVVPNLVICELGDGGKLRMDATGASTHVVGDVFGYFADGGERLITMAPRRLLDTRDGTGAPKRPLGPGRRVDLQVAGLKGVPAAATAVVLNVTATKVAGASHVSVWPRGGSEPSTSNLNVVAGQTIANLVICRVGEQQSVSLANPLAGCDLVADVLGYFVP
;
A
#
# COMPACT_ATOMS: atom_id res chain seq x y z
N MET A 1 50.25 -3.93 4.90
CA MET A 1 49.79 -3.13 3.74
C MET A 1 48.90 -4.07 2.97
N LEU A 2 47.58 -3.93 3.09
CA LEU A 2 46.63 -4.80 2.37
C LEU A 2 46.45 -4.24 0.95
N ASP A 3 46.24 -5.15 0.02
CA ASP A 3 46.04 -4.87 -1.41
C ASP A 3 44.85 -3.92 -1.60
N PRO A 4 45.05 -2.73 -2.21
CA PRO A 4 43.97 -1.78 -2.49
C PRO A 4 42.91 -2.32 -3.47
N ASP A 5 43.16 -3.45 -4.13
CA ASP A 5 42.36 -3.96 -5.25
C ASP A 5 41.50 -5.20 -4.91
N ILE A 6 41.24 -5.49 -3.62
CA ILE A 6 40.38 -6.63 -3.25
C ILE A 6 38.89 -6.33 -3.50
N SER A 7 38.24 -7.19 -4.29
CA SER A 7 36.79 -7.10 -4.56
C SER A 7 35.95 -7.28 -3.28
N THR A 8 34.78 -6.65 -3.22
CA THR A 8 33.82 -6.83 -2.09
C THR A 8 33.48 -8.32 -1.86
N ALA A 9 33.38 -9.12 -2.93
CA ALA A 9 33.08 -10.55 -2.86
C ALA A 9 34.24 -11.41 -2.32
N ASP A 10 35.50 -11.08 -2.67
CA ASP A 10 36.68 -11.78 -2.15
C ASP A 10 37.02 -11.36 -0.71
N ALA A 11 36.71 -10.11 -0.36
CA ALA A 11 36.74 -9.64 1.02
C ALA A 11 35.79 -10.45 1.93
N LEU A 12 34.61 -10.83 1.41
CA LEU A 12 33.65 -11.70 2.09
C LEU A 12 34.13 -13.15 2.19
N ARG A 13 34.81 -13.68 1.16
CA ARG A 13 35.24 -15.09 1.08
C ARG A 13 36.40 -15.43 2.03
N HIS A 14 37.30 -14.51 2.28
CA HIS A 14 38.41 -14.73 3.22
C HIS A 14 37.99 -14.76 4.70
N LEU A 15 36.75 -14.40 5.05
CA LEU A 15 36.24 -14.29 6.44
C LEU A 15 36.09 -15.62 7.20
N SER A 16 36.62 -16.72 6.66
CA SER A 16 36.32 -18.08 7.08
C SER A 16 37.35 -18.77 7.99
N PHE A 17 38.52 -18.18 8.30
CA PHE A 17 39.46 -18.76 9.29
C PHE A 17 40.27 -17.71 10.08
N ASP A 18 40.62 -18.11 11.31
CA ASP A 18 41.28 -17.30 12.35
C ASP A 18 42.81 -17.32 12.27
N GLU A 19 43.46 -16.17 12.48
CA GLU A 19 44.83 -16.11 13.03
C GLU A 19 45.13 -14.78 13.77
N GLU A 20 45.95 -14.87 14.83
CA GLU A 20 46.25 -13.92 15.93
C GLU A 20 46.86 -12.54 15.54
N PRO A 21 46.80 -11.52 16.43
CA PRO A 21 46.94 -10.09 16.08
C PRO A 21 48.30 -9.43 16.44
N THR A 22 48.65 -8.37 15.71
CA THR A 22 49.60 -7.32 16.16
C THR A 22 49.13 -5.92 15.75
N ALA A 23 49.41 -4.92 16.60
CA ALA A 23 48.79 -3.59 16.58
C ALA A 23 49.53 -2.51 15.76
N ALA A 24 48.86 -1.94 14.75
CA ALA A 24 48.85 -0.52 14.33
C ALA A 24 48.15 -0.40 12.95
N ALA A 25 47.26 0.59 12.78
CA ALA A 25 46.24 0.77 11.71
C ALA A 25 44.95 -0.06 11.88
N LEU A 26 43.82 0.45 11.35
CA LEU A 26 42.52 -0.24 11.32
C LEU A 26 42.70 -1.55 10.53
N ASP A 27 42.98 -2.65 11.21
CA ASP A 27 43.06 -3.94 10.54
C ASP A 27 41.65 -4.52 10.32
N ARG A 28 41.64 -5.51 9.41
CA ARG A 28 40.49 -6.34 9.07
C ARG A 28 39.69 -6.80 10.29
N ARG A 29 40.33 -7.16 11.41
CA ARG A 29 39.63 -7.61 12.64
C ARG A 29 38.94 -6.48 13.39
N ARG A 30 39.47 -5.25 13.39
CA ARG A 30 38.85 -4.11 14.09
C ARG A 30 37.69 -3.51 13.29
N PHE A 31 37.77 -3.48 11.95
CA PHE A 31 36.61 -3.19 11.10
C PHE A 31 35.54 -4.29 11.23
N LEU A 32 35.93 -5.57 11.20
CA LEU A 32 35.01 -6.69 11.44
C LEU A 32 34.49 -6.77 12.87
N ARG A 33 35.13 -6.14 13.86
CA ARG A 33 34.53 -5.93 15.17
C ARG A 33 33.56 -4.76 15.13
N LEU A 34 33.83 -3.64 14.47
CA LEU A 34 32.85 -2.55 14.39
C LEU A 34 31.62 -2.87 13.53
N VAL A 35 31.80 -3.61 12.42
CA VAL A 35 30.73 -4.07 11.51
C VAL A 35 30.17 -5.43 11.93
N GLY A 36 31.00 -6.36 12.38
CA GLY A 36 30.59 -7.69 12.87
C GLY A 36 30.23 -7.72 14.36
N MET A 37 30.44 -6.67 15.15
CA MET A 37 29.61 -6.45 16.35
C MET A 37 28.14 -6.20 15.95
N GLY A 38 27.86 -5.95 14.66
CA GLY A 38 26.54 -5.97 14.03
C GLY A 38 26.07 -7.34 13.47
N VAL A 39 26.84 -8.44 13.53
CA VAL A 39 26.40 -9.77 13.05
C VAL A 39 26.95 -10.91 13.91
N GLY A 40 26.09 -11.73 14.54
CA GLY A 40 26.56 -13.08 14.95
C GLY A 40 25.82 -13.84 16.05
N ALA A 41 24.50 -13.81 16.14
CA ALA A 41 23.74 -14.90 16.79
C ALA A 41 22.45 -15.24 16.02
N GLY A 42 22.52 -15.28 14.68
CA GLY A 42 21.43 -15.68 13.80
C GLY A 42 21.37 -17.19 13.52
N VAL A 43 21.57 -18.06 14.52
CA VAL A 43 21.54 -19.53 14.29
C VAL A 43 20.32 -20.22 14.91
N VAL A 44 19.43 -19.52 15.64
CA VAL A 44 18.21 -20.16 16.18
C VAL A 44 16.90 -19.38 15.90
N ALA A 45 16.96 -18.09 15.56
CA ALA A 45 15.82 -17.31 15.07
C ALA A 45 16.34 -16.26 14.07
N GLY A 46 15.68 -16.08 12.92
CA GLY A 46 16.17 -15.25 11.82
C GLY A 46 16.77 -13.90 12.25
N GLY A 47 18.01 -13.66 11.83
CA GLY A 47 18.59 -12.35 11.48
C GLY A 47 18.50 -11.16 12.44
N SER A 48 18.50 -11.30 13.77
CA SER A 48 18.18 -10.12 14.60
C SER A 48 18.88 -9.92 15.95
N GLY A 49 20.01 -10.58 16.25
CA GLY A 49 20.79 -10.29 17.48
C GLY A 49 22.17 -9.70 17.21
N SER A 50 22.45 -8.47 17.67
CA SER A 50 23.79 -7.86 17.71
C SER A 50 24.37 -7.92 19.13
N LEU A 51 25.63 -8.38 19.26
CA LEU A 51 26.35 -8.42 20.54
C LEU A 51 26.63 -7.01 21.14
N LEU A 52 26.30 -5.91 20.44
CA LEU A 52 26.44 -4.54 20.96
C LEU A 52 25.39 -4.18 22.00
N ASP A 53 24.30 -4.94 22.10
CA ASP A 53 23.29 -4.71 23.14
C ASP A 53 23.86 -4.85 24.56
N HIS A 54 24.81 -5.77 24.77
CA HIS A 54 26.17 -5.43 25.21
C HIS A 54 26.36 -4.26 26.16
N ALA A 55 26.82 -3.20 25.51
CA ALA A 55 27.67 -2.18 26.09
C ALA A 55 26.90 -0.92 26.50
N PHE A 56 25.63 -0.80 26.07
CA PHE A 56 24.88 0.45 26.20
C PHE A 56 23.63 0.33 27.10
N GLY A 57 23.22 -0.89 27.48
CA GLY A 57 22.15 -1.14 28.44
C GLY A 57 20.75 -0.78 27.92
N HIS A 58 19.82 -1.72 28.00
CA HIS A 58 18.41 -1.47 27.69
C HIS A 58 17.60 -1.24 28.98
N ASP A 59 16.79 -0.20 28.98
CA ASP A 59 15.75 0.01 30.00
C ASP A 59 14.47 -0.69 29.50
N PRO A 60 13.98 -1.74 30.20
CA PRO A 60 12.84 -2.55 29.78
C PRO A 60 11.47 -1.84 29.86
N SER A 61 11.43 -0.53 30.19
CA SER A 61 10.17 0.22 30.40
C SER A 61 9.78 1.22 29.30
N ALA A 62 10.57 1.39 28.24
CA ALA A 62 10.29 2.41 27.23
C ALA A 62 9.56 1.84 26.01
N TRP A 63 8.23 1.74 26.10
CA TRP A 63 7.38 1.65 24.91
C TRP A 63 7.20 3.07 24.35
N ALA A 64 7.42 3.19 23.02
CA ALA A 64 7.18 4.32 22.12
C ALA A 64 6.89 5.70 22.76
N ALA A 65 7.64 6.73 22.37
CA ALA A 65 7.28 8.12 22.67
C ALA A 65 5.91 8.56 22.10
N GLY A 66 5.25 7.68 21.34
CA GLY A 66 4.03 7.97 20.59
C GLY A 66 4.37 8.46 19.17
N PRO A 67 3.34 8.84 18.40
CA PRO A 67 3.51 9.49 17.10
C PRO A 67 4.53 10.63 17.14
N ILE A 68 5.38 10.74 16.13
CA ILE A 68 6.27 11.91 15.98
C ILE A 68 5.43 13.17 15.71
N GLY A 69 5.90 14.31 16.21
CA GLY A 69 5.18 15.58 16.19
C GLY A 69 4.84 16.05 14.77
N ALA A 70 3.87 16.96 14.67
CA ALA A 70 3.42 17.50 13.38
C ALA A 70 4.54 18.24 12.60
N ASP A 71 5.55 18.74 13.31
CA ASP A 71 6.68 19.49 12.74
C ASP A 71 7.99 18.67 12.71
N ASP A 72 7.92 17.38 13.06
CA ASP A 72 9.08 16.49 13.08
C ASP A 72 9.37 15.93 11.69
N GLY A 73 10.60 16.15 11.22
CA GLY A 73 11.11 15.57 9.97
C GLY A 73 11.54 14.12 10.13
N VAL A 74 11.19 13.32 9.13
CA VAL A 74 11.67 11.95 8.93
C VAL A 74 12.73 11.97 7.82
N LEU A 75 13.89 11.38 8.11
CA LEU A 75 14.95 11.20 7.13
C LEU A 75 15.05 9.74 6.72
N VAL A 76 15.04 9.51 5.41
CA VAL A 76 15.37 8.23 4.80
C VAL A 76 16.76 8.30 4.20
N ILE A 77 17.68 7.45 4.66
CA ILE A 77 19.06 7.43 4.18
C ILE A 77 19.28 6.21 3.31
N ILE A 78 19.71 6.45 2.08
CA ILE A 78 20.07 5.43 1.10
C ILE A 78 21.59 5.32 1.00
N GLY A 79 22.13 4.15 1.33
CA GLY A 79 23.55 3.83 1.14
C GLY A 79 23.82 3.10 -0.17
N MET A 80 24.60 3.70 -1.08
CA MET A 80 25.07 3.12 -2.34
C MET A 80 26.51 2.62 -2.15
N TYR A 81 26.68 1.43 -1.58
CA TYR A 81 27.98 0.94 -1.14
C TYR A 81 28.82 0.40 -2.28
N GLY A 82 30.09 0.81 -2.29
CA GLY A 82 31.05 0.44 -3.30
C GLY A 82 31.47 1.63 -4.16
N GLY A 83 31.30 2.89 -3.77
CA GLY A 83 31.78 4.04 -4.53
C GLY A 83 31.07 4.25 -5.88
N ASN A 84 29.89 4.88 -5.88
CA ASN A 84 29.09 5.09 -7.09
C ASN A 84 29.82 5.96 -8.15
N ASP A 85 29.74 5.57 -9.42
CA ASP A 85 30.22 6.39 -10.54
C ASP A 85 29.35 7.63 -10.71
N GLY A 86 29.88 8.76 -10.23
CA GLY A 86 29.23 10.05 -10.32
C GLY A 86 29.08 10.60 -11.73
N LEU A 87 30.02 10.30 -12.63
CA LEU A 87 30.03 10.82 -14.01
C LEU A 87 29.04 10.08 -14.90
N ASN A 88 28.70 8.83 -14.59
CA ASN A 88 27.57 8.12 -15.22
C ASN A 88 26.25 8.25 -14.46
N THR A 89 26.23 8.88 -13.29
CA THR A 89 25.00 9.20 -12.54
C THR A 89 24.46 10.57 -12.93
N VAL A 90 25.31 11.60 -12.92
CA VAL A 90 25.05 12.96 -13.41
C VAL A 90 26.05 13.28 -14.52
N VAL A 91 25.63 13.02 -15.75
CA VAL A 91 26.45 12.96 -16.95
C VAL A 91 26.76 14.35 -17.50
N PRO A 92 28.04 14.78 -17.55
CA PRO A 92 28.45 16.03 -18.19
C PRO A 92 28.63 15.84 -19.70
N PHE A 93 27.53 15.53 -20.39
CA PHE A 93 27.52 15.04 -21.76
C PHE A 93 28.10 16.00 -22.82
N THR A 94 28.37 17.27 -22.49
CA THR A 94 29.04 18.22 -23.39
C THR A 94 30.54 18.36 -23.13
N ASP A 95 31.07 17.80 -22.04
CA ASP A 95 32.49 17.90 -21.73
C ASP A 95 33.28 16.92 -22.62
N PRO A 96 34.15 17.40 -23.54
CA PRO A 96 34.92 16.52 -24.39
C PRO A 96 35.89 15.64 -23.58
N ASN A 97 36.36 16.11 -22.42
CA ASN A 97 37.22 15.31 -21.55
C ASN A 97 36.46 14.13 -20.96
N TYR A 98 35.15 14.25 -20.69
CA TYR A 98 34.35 13.12 -20.23
C TYR A 98 34.30 12.03 -21.29
N ALA A 99 33.95 12.38 -22.54
CA ALA A 99 33.89 11.41 -23.63
C ALA A 99 35.25 10.75 -23.91
N GLU A 100 36.35 11.50 -23.79
CA GLU A 100 37.71 10.97 -23.95
C GLU A 100 38.12 10.05 -22.79
N MET A 101 37.97 10.51 -21.55
CA MET A 101 38.48 9.83 -20.36
C MET A 101 37.62 8.63 -19.99
N HIS A 102 36.28 8.74 -20.04
CA HIS A 102 35.39 7.60 -19.77
C HIS A 102 35.30 6.62 -20.93
N GLY A 103 35.85 6.95 -22.10
CA GLY A 103 35.98 6.04 -23.24
C GLY A 103 34.68 5.28 -23.56
N GLY A 104 34.75 3.95 -23.49
CA GLY A 104 33.61 3.06 -23.76
C GLY A 104 32.49 3.12 -22.72
N LEU A 105 32.74 3.72 -21.55
CA LEU A 105 31.77 3.91 -20.47
C LEU A 105 30.96 5.20 -20.60
N ALA A 106 31.38 6.13 -21.48
CA ALA A 106 30.74 7.42 -21.61
C ALA A 106 29.31 7.30 -22.15
N ILE A 107 28.33 7.86 -21.44
CA ILE A 107 26.93 7.91 -21.85
C ILE A 107 26.74 9.08 -22.83
N PRO A 108 26.30 8.83 -24.07
CA PRO A 108 26.12 9.89 -25.05
C PRO A 108 24.92 10.77 -24.69
N ALA A 109 24.97 12.04 -25.12
CA ALA A 109 23.96 13.05 -24.84
C ALA A 109 22.50 12.61 -25.09
N ASN A 110 22.25 11.85 -26.15
CA ASN A 110 20.91 11.36 -26.52
C ASN A 110 20.38 10.22 -25.62
N GLN A 111 21.21 9.68 -24.73
CA GLN A 111 20.84 8.68 -23.72
C GLN A 111 20.76 9.27 -22.31
N THR A 112 20.87 10.60 -22.18
CA THR A 112 20.74 11.32 -20.90
C THR A 112 19.37 11.97 -20.73
N LEU A 113 18.93 12.09 -19.48
CA LEU A 113 17.76 12.89 -19.12
C LEU A 113 18.20 14.30 -18.73
N ARG A 114 17.99 15.28 -19.62
CA ARG A 114 18.56 16.64 -19.52
C ARG A 114 18.19 17.39 -18.23
N LEU A 115 19.17 17.78 -17.43
CA LEU A 115 18.98 18.71 -16.30
C LEU A 115 19.15 20.16 -16.74
N ASN A 116 20.12 20.41 -17.63
CA ASN A 116 20.38 21.69 -18.26
C ASN A 116 21.07 21.48 -19.64
N SER A 117 21.73 22.51 -20.17
CA SER A 117 22.39 22.46 -21.48
C SER A 117 23.70 21.65 -21.51
N SER A 118 24.32 21.35 -20.38
CA SER A 118 25.63 20.67 -20.28
C SER A 118 25.61 19.36 -19.48
N GLN A 119 24.58 19.13 -18.66
CA GLN A 119 24.48 17.99 -17.75
C GLN A 119 23.09 17.34 -17.77
N GLY A 120 23.05 16.01 -17.57
CA GLY A 120 21.82 15.21 -17.54
C GLY A 120 21.95 14.02 -16.59
N LEU A 121 20.84 13.51 -16.09
CA LEU A 121 20.84 12.24 -15.35
C LEU A 121 21.09 11.07 -16.30
N ASN A 122 21.58 9.96 -15.75
CA ASN A 122 21.53 8.66 -16.39
C ASN A 122 20.13 8.37 -16.97
N GLY A 123 20.05 7.72 -18.13
CA GLY A 123 18.80 7.36 -18.81
C GLY A 123 17.86 6.49 -17.96
N ASN A 124 18.40 5.72 -17.02
CA ASN A 124 17.66 4.83 -16.13
C ASN A 124 17.10 5.52 -14.88
N LEU A 125 17.13 6.86 -14.81
CA LEU A 125 16.62 7.64 -13.67
C LEU A 125 15.36 8.50 -14.01
N PRO A 126 14.31 7.96 -14.68
CA PRO A 126 13.15 8.74 -15.09
C PRO A 126 12.31 9.29 -13.92
N THR A 127 12.27 8.63 -12.76
CA THR A 127 11.59 9.13 -11.56
C THR A 127 12.34 10.29 -10.96
N LEU A 128 13.67 10.21 -10.84
CA LEU A 128 14.47 11.36 -10.38
C LEU A 128 14.37 12.53 -11.36
N LYS A 129 14.30 12.25 -12.67
CA LYS A 129 14.07 13.29 -13.67
C LYS A 129 12.74 14.01 -13.49
N ARG A 130 11.66 13.29 -13.17
CA ARG A 130 10.38 13.93 -12.82
C ARG A 130 10.48 14.78 -11.56
N ALA A 131 11.09 14.23 -10.50
CA ALA A 131 11.33 14.99 -9.27
C ALA A 131 12.17 16.25 -9.52
N TRP A 132 13.12 16.23 -10.46
CA TRP A 132 13.84 17.41 -10.91
C TRP A 132 12.94 18.43 -11.59
N ASP A 133 12.13 18.00 -12.55
CA ASP A 133 11.22 18.88 -13.31
C ASP A 133 10.18 19.54 -12.40
N ASP A 134 9.74 18.81 -11.37
CA ASP A 134 8.81 19.30 -10.35
C ASP A 134 9.52 20.14 -9.25
N GLY A 135 10.84 20.26 -9.31
CA GLY A 135 11.64 21.05 -8.37
C GLY A 135 11.77 20.43 -6.97
N HIS A 136 11.63 19.11 -6.86
CA HIS A 136 11.73 18.32 -5.62
C HIS A 136 13.04 17.50 -5.51
N LEU A 137 13.96 17.63 -6.47
CA LEU A 137 15.28 16.98 -6.46
C LEU A 137 16.40 18.03 -6.37
N ALA A 138 17.17 17.97 -5.29
CA ALA A 138 18.47 18.64 -5.20
C ALA A 138 19.58 17.66 -5.58
N VAL A 139 20.45 18.07 -6.51
CA VAL A 139 21.66 17.35 -6.90
C VAL A 139 22.86 18.11 -6.35
N VAL A 140 23.52 17.56 -5.34
CA VAL A 140 24.68 18.19 -4.71
C VAL A 140 25.94 17.58 -5.31
N GLN A 141 26.72 18.41 -6.02
CA GLN A 141 27.87 18.00 -6.80
C GLN A 141 29.19 18.25 -6.08
N GLY A 142 30.20 17.46 -6.44
CA GLY A 142 31.55 17.66 -5.94
C GLY A 142 31.72 17.30 -4.47
N ILE A 143 30.89 16.39 -3.93
CA ILE A 143 30.97 16.01 -2.53
C ILE A 143 32.18 15.11 -2.30
N GLY A 144 33.02 15.48 -1.33
CA GLY A 144 34.16 14.69 -0.88
C GLY A 144 34.76 15.28 0.40
N TYR A 145 36.06 15.06 0.63
CA TYR A 145 36.80 15.65 1.74
C TYR A 145 38.30 15.74 1.44
N ALA A 146 39.01 16.55 2.23
CA ALA A 146 40.45 16.70 2.12
C ALA A 146 41.19 15.42 2.57
N ASN A 147 42.22 15.04 1.81
CA ASN A 147 43.03 13.84 1.99
C ASN A 147 42.18 12.54 2.06
N PRO A 148 41.42 12.23 0.99
CA PRO A 148 40.49 11.11 1.00
C PRO A 148 41.21 9.76 1.09
N ASP A 149 40.61 8.85 1.85
CA ASP A 149 41.02 7.45 1.93
C ASP A 149 40.22 6.64 0.90
N LEU A 150 40.91 5.85 0.08
CA LEU A 150 40.32 5.05 -0.99
C LEU A 150 40.07 3.60 -0.56
N SER A 151 40.28 3.26 0.71
CA SER A 151 39.85 1.98 1.27
C SER A 151 38.35 2.03 1.55
N HIS A 152 37.57 1.09 0.99
CA HIS A 152 36.15 0.93 1.34
C HIS A 152 35.94 0.92 2.86
N PHE A 153 36.75 0.16 3.60
CA PHE A 153 36.66 0.06 5.06
C PHE A 153 36.76 1.42 5.79
N ASN A 154 37.83 2.17 5.54
CA ASN A 154 38.06 3.45 6.19
C ASN A 154 37.09 4.51 5.69
N SER A 155 36.84 4.59 4.39
CA SER A 155 35.98 5.63 3.84
C SER A 155 34.52 5.43 4.24
N MET A 156 34.00 4.19 4.22
CA MET A 156 32.65 3.91 4.76
C MET A 156 32.55 4.33 6.23
N ALA A 157 33.58 4.03 7.03
CA ALA A 157 33.60 4.44 8.43
C ALA A 157 33.59 5.97 8.58
N TYR A 158 34.38 6.71 7.79
CA TYR A 158 34.41 8.18 7.84
C TYR A 158 33.09 8.83 7.43
N TRP A 159 32.47 8.34 6.35
CA TRP A 159 31.16 8.81 5.90
C TRP A 159 30.06 8.47 6.90
N MET A 160 29.95 7.21 7.34
CA MET A 160 28.98 6.82 8.37
C MET A 160 29.19 7.55 9.70
N ALA A 161 30.43 7.93 10.01
CA ALA A 161 30.73 8.71 11.19
C ALA A 161 30.51 10.22 11.04
N GLY A 162 30.43 10.77 9.83
CA GLY A 162 30.44 12.23 9.67
C GLY A 162 31.79 12.87 10.03
N ARG A 163 32.89 12.10 10.03
CA ARG A 163 34.22 12.56 10.49
C ARG A 163 35.34 11.97 9.61
N PRO A 164 36.10 12.81 8.88
CA PRO A 164 37.23 12.32 8.09
C PRO A 164 38.46 12.05 8.98
N ASN A 165 39.34 11.16 8.52
CA ASN A 165 40.73 11.02 8.99
C ASN A 165 40.90 10.65 10.49
N ALA A 166 39.86 10.11 11.13
CA ALA A 166 39.91 9.63 12.51
C ALA A 166 39.07 8.37 12.67
N LEU A 167 39.57 7.40 13.44
CA LEU A 167 38.87 6.16 13.74
C LEU A 167 37.61 6.45 14.57
N PRO A 168 36.41 6.35 13.99
CA PRO A 168 35.21 6.73 14.70
C PRO A 168 34.71 5.58 15.56
N SER A 169 34.25 5.90 16.77
CA SER A 169 33.54 4.97 17.67
C SER A 169 32.02 5.15 17.62
N SER A 170 31.52 6.15 16.90
CA SER A 170 30.10 6.44 16.72
C SER A 170 29.81 7.09 15.36
N GLY A 171 28.59 6.86 14.88
CA GLY A 171 27.95 7.45 13.71
C GLY A 171 27.42 8.86 13.93
N TRP A 172 27.27 9.62 12.85
CA TRP A 172 26.69 10.96 12.95
C TRP A 172 25.22 10.91 13.38
N MET A 173 24.41 10.00 12.81
CA MET A 173 23.01 9.91 13.19
C MET A 173 22.83 9.28 14.57
N GLY A 174 23.70 8.35 14.97
CA GLY A 174 23.77 7.85 16.33
C GLY A 174 24.02 8.95 17.36
N ARG A 175 24.93 9.89 17.07
CA ARG A 175 25.15 11.07 17.92
C ARG A 175 23.98 12.04 17.89
N TRP A 176 23.26 12.16 16.77
CA TRP A 176 22.00 12.91 16.75
C TRP A 176 20.94 12.25 17.64
N LEU A 177 20.83 10.91 17.63
CA LEU A 177 19.95 10.15 18.52
C LEU A 177 20.31 10.34 20.00
N ASP A 178 21.61 10.42 20.35
CA ASP A 178 22.05 10.74 21.72
C ASP A 178 21.42 12.05 22.20
N GLY A 179 21.42 13.09 21.35
CA GLY A 179 20.82 14.39 21.66
C GLY A 179 19.29 14.36 21.65
N TYR A 180 18.69 13.73 20.63
CA TYR A 180 17.24 13.68 20.42
C TYR A 180 16.52 12.92 21.55
N LEU A 181 17.03 11.75 21.93
CA LEU A 181 16.43 10.94 22.99
C LEU A 181 16.86 11.44 24.38
N GLY A 182 18.02 12.08 24.49
CA GLY A 182 18.57 12.54 25.76
C GLY A 182 18.63 11.40 26.78
N GLY A 183 17.90 11.54 27.88
CA GLY A 183 17.84 10.53 28.95
C GLY A 183 16.95 9.31 28.66
N THR A 184 16.10 9.34 27.62
CA THR A 184 15.14 8.27 27.31
C THR A 184 15.71 7.27 26.31
N ASN A 185 15.05 6.12 26.14
CA ASN A 185 15.36 5.12 25.12
C ASN A 185 14.10 4.92 24.27
N ASP A 186 14.25 4.78 22.95
CA ASP A 186 13.13 4.43 22.06
C ASP A 186 13.65 3.59 20.89
N LEU A 187 13.22 2.31 20.85
CA LEU A 187 13.58 1.37 19.79
C LEU A 187 12.98 1.74 18.43
N TYR A 188 11.93 2.58 18.43
CA TYR A 188 11.28 3.07 17.24
C TYR A 188 11.84 4.41 16.77
N ALA A 189 12.87 4.99 17.42
CA ALA A 189 13.40 6.29 16.98
C ALA A 189 14.17 6.22 15.66
N ALA A 190 14.90 5.13 15.43
CA ALA A 190 15.65 4.89 14.21
C ALA A 190 15.77 3.42 13.86
N ALA A 191 15.67 3.06 12.58
CA ALA A 191 15.82 1.69 12.10
C ALA A 191 16.67 1.58 10.83
N GLU A 192 17.46 0.50 10.75
CA GLU A 192 17.95 -0.06 9.49
C GLU A 192 16.95 -1.11 8.99
N VAL A 193 16.54 -1.02 7.72
CA VAL A 193 15.83 -2.09 7.03
C VAL A 193 16.85 -3.05 6.42
N GLY A 194 17.13 -4.13 7.12
CA GLY A 194 18.21 -5.06 6.76
C GLY A 194 18.49 -6.06 7.87
N THR A 195 19.76 -6.42 8.05
CA THR A 195 20.18 -7.48 8.97
C THR A 195 21.08 -7.02 10.11
N SER A 196 21.58 -5.77 10.08
CA SER A 196 22.54 -5.26 11.06
C SER A 196 22.46 -3.74 11.18
N VAL A 197 22.61 -3.19 12.39
CA VAL A 197 22.67 -1.74 12.60
C VAL A 197 23.97 -1.18 12.02
N PRO A 198 23.92 -0.27 11.03
CA PRO A 198 25.12 0.32 10.44
C PRO A 198 25.72 1.38 11.38
N LEU A 199 27.02 1.67 11.22
CA LEU A 199 27.76 2.58 12.09
C LEU A 199 27.07 3.96 12.21
N HIS A 200 26.48 4.48 11.13
CA HIS A 200 25.83 5.80 11.18
C HIS A 200 24.68 5.88 12.17
N LEU A 201 24.05 4.76 12.53
CA LEU A 201 23.01 4.69 13.57
C LEU A 201 23.53 4.38 14.98
N VAL A 202 24.84 4.23 15.19
CA VAL A 202 25.43 3.89 16.50
C VAL A 202 25.98 5.15 17.17
N GLY A 203 25.35 5.61 18.25
CA GLY A 203 25.78 6.77 19.03
C GLY A 203 26.78 6.42 20.13
N ASN A 204 27.08 7.38 21.00
CA ASN A 204 27.88 7.14 22.19
C ASN A 204 27.05 6.49 23.31
N HIS A 205 25.72 6.69 23.30
CA HIS A 205 24.80 6.19 24.32
C HIS A 205 23.55 5.53 23.74
N LYS A 206 23.13 5.94 22.54
CA LYS A 206 21.92 5.47 21.85
C LYS A 206 22.29 4.79 20.55
N LYS A 207 21.38 3.97 20.03
CA LYS A 207 21.51 3.40 18.69
C LYS A 207 20.14 3.14 18.08
N GLY A 208 20.11 3.01 16.75
CA GLY A 208 18.94 2.49 16.06
C GLY A 208 18.77 0.98 16.21
N THR A 209 17.64 0.48 15.72
CA THR A 209 17.28 -0.94 15.68
C THR A 209 17.43 -1.53 14.27
N VAL A 210 17.24 -2.84 14.14
CA VAL A 210 17.14 -3.54 12.85
C VAL A 210 15.72 -4.02 12.63
N VAL A 211 15.23 -3.80 11.43
CA VAL A 211 13.96 -4.31 10.92
C VAL A 211 14.23 -5.17 9.69
N GLY A 212 13.64 -6.37 9.64
CA GLY A 212 13.79 -7.25 8.49
C GLY A 212 13.20 -6.64 7.21
N ALA A 213 13.84 -6.93 6.07
CA ALA A 213 13.33 -6.51 4.76
C ALA A 213 12.05 -7.25 4.33
N SER A 214 11.69 -8.33 5.03
CA SER A 214 10.44 -9.07 4.89
C SER A 214 9.89 -9.46 6.26
N ARG A 215 8.62 -9.90 6.31
CA ARG A 215 7.96 -10.25 7.57
C ARG A 215 8.77 -11.30 8.31
N PRO A 216 9.08 -11.08 9.60
CA PRO A 216 9.79 -12.08 10.41
C PRO A 216 9.01 -13.40 10.44
N GLY A 217 9.67 -14.53 10.17
CA GLY A 217 9.03 -15.85 10.22
C GLY A 217 8.69 -16.31 11.64
N TYR A 218 9.48 -15.90 12.65
CA TYR A 218 9.28 -16.26 14.06
C TYR A 218 8.64 -15.11 14.83
N GLY A 219 7.62 -15.41 15.66
CA GLY A 219 6.91 -14.40 16.47
C GLY A 219 5.81 -13.61 15.75
N SER A 220 5.65 -13.81 14.43
CA SER A 220 4.61 -13.17 13.61
C SER A 220 3.29 -13.96 13.56
N ALA A 221 3.35 -15.29 13.72
CA ALA A 221 2.17 -16.15 13.74
C ALA A 221 1.49 -16.13 15.12
N THR A 222 0.16 -15.98 15.14
CA THR A 222 -0.66 -15.84 16.35
C THR A 222 -1.48 -17.09 16.69
N ASP A 223 -1.16 -18.23 16.07
CA ASP A 223 -1.79 -19.49 16.44
C ASP A 223 -1.31 -19.99 17.81
N ALA A 224 -2.13 -20.79 18.49
CA ALA A 224 -1.87 -21.20 19.87
C ALA A 224 -0.56 -21.97 20.09
N ARG A 225 -0.01 -22.63 19.04
CA ARG A 225 1.29 -23.31 19.14
C ARG A 225 2.42 -22.29 19.07
N SER A 226 2.36 -21.38 18.11
CA SER A 226 3.32 -20.29 17.96
C SER A 226 3.34 -19.36 19.17
N GLU A 227 2.18 -19.07 19.78
CA GLU A 227 2.11 -18.28 21.02
C GLU A 227 2.82 -18.93 22.21
N ARG A 228 2.67 -20.25 22.37
CA ARG A 228 3.38 -20.98 23.43
C ARG A 228 4.88 -21.01 23.18
N GLN A 229 5.31 -21.18 21.93
CA GLN A 229 6.73 -21.14 21.56
C GLN A 229 7.32 -19.74 21.79
N TYR A 230 6.61 -18.70 21.36
CA TYR A 230 6.95 -17.30 21.60
C TYR A 230 7.13 -17.01 23.09
N ALA A 231 6.12 -17.33 23.91
CA ALA A 231 6.15 -17.11 25.35
C ALA A 231 7.30 -17.88 26.03
N ALA A 232 7.56 -19.12 25.64
CA ALA A 232 8.65 -19.93 26.20
C ALA A 232 10.04 -19.37 25.85
N ILE A 233 10.25 -18.96 24.60
CA ILE A 233 11.53 -18.39 24.16
C ILE A 233 11.74 -17.00 24.77
N ARG A 234 10.70 -16.16 24.82
CA ARG A 234 10.74 -14.87 25.51
C ARG A 234 11.05 -15.03 27.00
N ALA A 235 10.43 -16.00 27.69
CA ALA A 235 10.70 -16.30 29.09
C ALA A 235 12.10 -16.87 29.33
N MET A 236 12.61 -17.71 28.42
CA MET A 236 13.97 -18.23 28.48
C MET A 236 15.00 -17.11 28.35
N ALA A 237 14.79 -16.17 27.41
CA ALA A 237 15.65 -15.03 27.22
C ALA A 237 15.59 -14.06 28.41
N GLY A 238 14.40 -13.71 28.88
CA GLY A 238 14.21 -12.87 30.07
C GLY A 238 14.66 -13.52 31.39
N GLY A 239 14.85 -14.84 31.41
CA GLY A 239 15.38 -15.59 32.55
C GLY A 239 16.91 -15.58 32.69
N ALA A 240 17.63 -14.83 31.86
CA ALA A 240 19.07 -14.68 31.98
C ALA A 240 19.45 -14.07 33.35
N GLY A 241 20.20 -14.82 34.16
CA GLY A 241 20.58 -14.41 35.53
C GLY A 241 21.48 -13.15 35.59
N ALA A 242 21.91 -12.80 36.81
CA ALA A 242 22.67 -11.57 37.08
C ALA A 242 24.01 -11.46 36.30
N GLY A 243 24.49 -10.22 36.12
CA GLY A 243 25.73 -9.90 35.42
C GLY A 243 25.52 -9.56 33.94
N TRP A 244 26.54 -9.77 33.10
CA TRP A 244 26.51 -9.40 31.67
C TRP A 244 25.43 -10.12 30.85
N ARG A 245 24.87 -11.23 31.36
CA ARG A 245 23.86 -12.06 30.67
C ARG A 245 22.46 -11.44 30.67
N ALA A 246 22.10 -10.69 31.72
CA ALA A 246 20.79 -10.06 31.83
C ALA A 246 20.50 -9.05 30.69
N PRO A 247 21.43 -8.14 30.34
CA PRO A 247 21.26 -7.29 29.15
C PRO A 247 21.14 -8.06 27.83
N VAL A 248 21.71 -9.27 27.69
CA VAL A 248 21.60 -10.10 26.45
C VAL A 248 20.17 -10.57 26.30
N GLY A 249 19.68 -11.12 27.41
CA GLY A 249 18.35 -11.68 27.50
C GLY A 249 17.32 -10.62 27.19
N GLN A 250 17.50 -9.43 27.77
CA GLN A 250 16.59 -8.32 27.56
C GLN A 250 16.59 -7.82 26.10
N ALA A 251 17.75 -7.62 25.49
CA ALA A 251 17.83 -7.19 24.10
C ALA A 251 17.17 -8.17 23.13
N PHE A 252 17.33 -9.47 23.39
CA PHE A 252 16.66 -10.51 22.63
C PHE A 252 15.13 -10.47 22.80
N VAL A 253 14.65 -10.20 24.02
CA VAL A 253 13.22 -9.98 24.29
C VAL A 253 12.70 -8.76 23.54
N ASP A 254 13.42 -7.64 23.60
CA ASP A 254 13.03 -6.37 22.97
C ASP A 254 12.92 -6.52 21.46
N GLN A 255 13.85 -7.25 20.83
CA GLN A 255 13.82 -7.52 19.40
C GLN A 255 12.67 -8.46 19.01
N LEU A 256 12.35 -9.46 19.83
CA LEU A 256 11.19 -10.32 19.61
C LEU A 256 9.87 -9.53 19.68
N ASP A 257 9.76 -8.63 20.67
CA ASP A 257 8.60 -7.79 20.85
C ASP A 257 8.47 -6.75 19.70
N LEU A 258 9.59 -6.19 19.23
CA LEU A 258 9.65 -5.32 18.04
C LEU A 258 9.20 -6.06 16.77
N ALA A 259 9.77 -7.24 16.51
CA ALA A 259 9.44 -8.06 15.33
C ALA A 259 7.95 -8.42 15.30
N ARG A 260 7.38 -8.75 16.46
CA ARG A 260 5.95 -9.04 16.62
C ARG A 260 5.07 -7.80 16.39
N THR A 261 5.50 -6.64 16.90
CA THR A 261 4.78 -5.37 16.73
C THR A 261 4.78 -4.93 15.26
N LEU A 262 5.90 -5.11 14.56
CA LEU A 262 6.05 -4.72 13.15
C LEU A 262 5.52 -5.75 12.16
N ALA A 263 5.24 -6.99 12.59
CA ALA A 263 4.75 -8.05 11.70
C ALA A 263 3.53 -7.65 10.83
N PRO A 264 2.52 -6.90 11.33
CA PRO A 264 1.40 -6.45 10.50
C PRO A 264 1.77 -5.36 9.48
N VAL A 265 2.87 -4.64 9.72
CA VAL A 265 3.34 -3.52 8.87
C VAL A 265 4.20 -4.05 7.71
N ILE A 266 5.00 -5.08 7.97
CA ILE A 266 5.95 -5.65 7.01
C ILE A 266 5.26 -6.76 6.18
N PRO A 267 5.31 -6.73 4.83
CA PRO A 267 4.74 -7.78 3.97
C PRO A 267 5.52 -9.10 4.03
N ASP A 268 4.89 -10.19 3.61
CA ASP A 268 5.61 -11.46 3.39
C ASP A 268 6.59 -11.32 2.21
N GLU A 269 7.63 -12.15 2.18
CA GLU A 269 8.68 -12.08 1.14
C GLU A 269 8.13 -12.23 -0.29
N ASP A 270 7.11 -13.08 -0.49
CA ASP A 270 6.46 -13.30 -1.78
C ASP A 270 5.55 -12.15 -2.23
N GLN A 271 5.34 -11.14 -1.38
CA GLN A 271 4.57 -9.93 -1.67
C GLN A 271 5.45 -8.72 -1.98
N LEU A 272 6.77 -8.85 -1.80
CA LEU A 272 7.73 -7.79 -2.01
C LEU A 272 8.35 -7.88 -3.42
N PRO A 273 8.80 -6.76 -3.99
CA PRO A 273 9.58 -6.77 -5.22
C PRO A 273 10.89 -7.56 -5.06
N ASP A 274 11.31 -8.25 -6.13
CA ASP A 274 12.51 -9.09 -6.11
C ASP A 274 13.82 -8.30 -5.86
N ALA A 275 13.88 -7.04 -6.33
CA ALA A 275 15.05 -6.20 -6.14
C ALA A 275 15.20 -5.74 -4.68
N GLU A 276 16.30 -6.12 -4.03
CA GLU A 276 16.55 -5.94 -2.59
C GLU A 276 16.25 -4.52 -2.11
N ILE A 277 16.80 -3.51 -2.78
CA ILE A 277 16.61 -2.12 -2.36
C ILE A 277 15.16 -1.66 -2.54
N VAL A 278 14.45 -2.14 -3.56
CA VAL A 278 13.05 -1.79 -3.79
C VAL A 278 12.18 -2.36 -2.66
N ALA A 279 12.44 -3.59 -2.22
CA ALA A 279 11.79 -4.19 -1.06
C ALA A 279 12.10 -3.42 0.23
N LYS A 280 13.37 -3.07 0.47
CA LYS A 280 13.78 -2.30 1.66
C LYS A 280 13.09 -0.93 1.73
N LEU A 281 12.99 -0.22 0.59
CA LEU A 281 12.36 1.09 0.54
C LEU A 281 10.83 1.01 0.64
N GLU A 282 10.20 -0.06 0.13
CA GLU A 282 8.79 -0.32 0.43
C GLU A 282 8.56 -0.49 1.93
N VAL A 283 9.38 -1.31 2.60
CA VAL A 283 9.30 -1.50 4.06
C VAL A 283 9.56 -0.17 4.78
N ALA A 284 10.56 0.61 4.35
CA ALA A 284 10.82 1.93 4.93
C ALA A 284 9.60 2.86 4.87
N ALA A 285 8.93 2.94 3.71
CA ALA A 285 7.70 3.73 3.56
C ALA A 285 6.58 3.23 4.49
N ARG A 286 6.42 1.91 4.64
CA ARG A 286 5.43 1.32 5.55
C ARG A 286 5.74 1.60 7.02
N LEU A 287 7.01 1.60 7.43
CA LEU A 287 7.42 1.98 8.78
C LEU A 287 7.10 3.45 9.08
N VAL A 288 7.33 4.35 8.11
CA VAL A 288 6.94 5.76 8.23
C VAL A 288 5.43 5.90 8.35
N ASN A 289 4.66 5.25 7.48
CA ASN A 289 3.20 5.28 7.51
C ASN A 289 2.61 4.75 8.83
N ALA A 290 3.25 3.76 9.44
CA ALA A 290 2.83 3.19 10.72
C ALA A 290 2.96 4.18 11.89
N ASN A 291 3.77 5.23 11.75
CA ASN A 291 3.91 6.32 12.72
C ASN A 291 4.24 5.85 14.16
N LEU A 292 5.15 4.88 14.27
CA LEU A 292 5.52 4.28 15.56
C LEU A 292 6.60 5.06 16.32
N GLY A 293 7.17 6.12 15.73
CA GLY A 293 8.25 6.90 16.34
C GLY A 293 9.45 7.16 15.41
N PHE A 294 9.51 6.53 14.24
CA PHE A 294 10.70 6.55 13.38
C PHE A 294 10.99 7.95 12.83
N ARG A 295 12.08 8.56 13.31
CA ARG A 295 12.68 9.80 12.79
C ARG A 295 13.71 9.52 11.71
N VAL A 296 14.34 8.34 11.76
CA VAL A 296 15.36 7.93 10.79
C VAL A 296 15.08 6.51 10.33
N VAL A 297 15.00 6.31 9.02
CA VAL A 297 14.98 4.98 8.43
C VAL A 297 16.12 4.89 7.42
N THR A 298 16.85 3.78 7.42
CA THR A 298 18.01 3.61 6.54
C THR A 298 17.93 2.28 5.83
N ALA A 299 18.42 2.27 4.60
CA ALA A 299 18.53 1.09 3.76
C ALA A 299 19.77 1.26 2.87
N GLY A 300 20.66 0.28 2.93
CA GLY A 300 21.82 0.23 2.04
C GLY A 300 21.82 -0.99 1.12
N TRP A 301 22.49 -0.88 -0.01
CA TRP A 301 22.82 -2.02 -0.88
C TRP A 301 24.15 -1.78 -1.61
N GLY A 302 24.73 -2.87 -2.13
CA GLY A 302 26.07 -2.89 -2.71
C GLY A 302 26.12 -2.94 -4.24
N ASP A 303 27.26 -3.44 -4.72
CA ASP A 303 27.60 -3.63 -6.14
C ASP A 303 27.79 -2.34 -6.94
N PHE A 304 28.22 -1.26 -6.29
CA PHE A 304 28.74 -0.06 -6.97
C PHE A 304 30.24 -0.15 -7.26
N ASP A 305 30.91 -1.21 -6.78
CA ASP A 305 32.35 -1.44 -6.94
C ASP A 305 32.72 -2.01 -8.31
N SER A 306 32.45 -1.23 -9.36
CA SER A 306 32.52 -1.69 -10.75
C SER A 306 33.89 -1.47 -11.38
N HIS A 307 34.89 -2.25 -10.95
CA HIS A 307 36.22 -2.28 -11.59
C HIS A 307 36.24 -2.94 -12.98
N ALA A 308 35.18 -3.68 -13.34
CA ALA A 308 35.01 -4.28 -14.66
C ALA A 308 33.52 -4.43 -14.99
N GLY A 309 33.18 -4.50 -16.30
CA GLY A 309 31.81 -4.77 -16.74
C GLY A 309 30.78 -3.70 -16.37
N GLN A 310 31.25 -2.47 -16.10
CA GLN A 310 30.46 -1.39 -15.54
C GLN A 310 29.20 -1.00 -16.36
N PRO A 311 29.19 -1.02 -17.72
CA PRO A 311 28.02 -0.56 -18.47
C PRO A 311 26.72 -1.31 -18.16
N GLY A 312 26.80 -2.61 -17.82
CA GLY A 312 25.63 -3.37 -17.37
C GLY A 312 25.35 -3.15 -15.89
N GLN A 313 26.36 -3.36 -15.05
CA GLN A 313 26.23 -3.29 -13.59
C GLN A 313 25.71 -1.92 -13.11
N HIS A 314 26.32 -0.82 -13.56
CA HIS A 314 25.91 0.53 -13.14
C HIS A 314 24.52 0.89 -13.66
N ALA A 315 24.19 0.50 -14.90
CA ALA A 315 22.86 0.70 -15.46
C ALA A 315 21.77 0.01 -14.63
N ASP A 316 22.02 -1.23 -14.18
CA ASP A 316 21.10 -1.97 -13.31
C ASP A 316 20.96 -1.29 -11.93
N ARG A 317 22.07 -0.83 -11.33
CA ARG A 317 22.01 -0.08 -10.05
C ARG A 317 21.22 1.22 -10.17
N MET A 318 21.33 1.94 -11.30
CA MET A 318 20.55 3.15 -11.55
C MET A 318 19.05 2.84 -11.71
N ALA A 319 18.71 1.78 -12.44
CA ALA A 319 17.33 1.34 -12.58
C ALA A 319 16.72 0.91 -11.23
N GLU A 320 17.48 0.21 -10.39
CA GLU A 320 17.06 -0.17 -9.03
C GLU A 320 16.89 1.04 -8.10
N LEU A 321 17.81 2.02 -8.15
CA LEU A 321 17.69 3.27 -7.40
C LEU A 321 16.41 4.03 -7.79
N ASP A 322 16.15 4.18 -9.09
CA ASP A 322 14.93 4.85 -9.58
C ASP A 322 13.66 4.11 -9.16
N ALA A 323 13.65 2.78 -9.32
CA ALA A 323 12.53 1.93 -8.92
C ALA A 323 12.29 1.97 -7.40
N ALA A 324 13.35 1.99 -6.59
CA ALA A 324 13.23 2.05 -5.13
C ALA A 324 12.66 3.41 -4.67
N ILE A 325 13.13 4.51 -5.24
CA ILE A 325 12.59 5.85 -4.96
C ILE A 325 11.13 5.95 -5.43
N SER A 326 10.83 5.45 -6.63
CA SER A 326 9.46 5.39 -7.14
C SER A 326 8.55 4.59 -6.22
N ARG A 327 9.00 3.40 -5.80
CA ARG A 327 8.23 2.53 -4.90
C ARG A 327 8.04 3.15 -3.52
N PHE A 328 9.08 3.76 -2.95
CA PHE A 328 9.00 4.46 -1.67
C PHE A 328 7.89 5.49 -1.68
N PHE A 329 7.92 6.43 -2.62
CA PHE A 329 6.92 7.50 -2.69
C PHE A 329 5.55 7.02 -3.17
N ALA A 330 5.46 5.92 -3.92
CA ALA A 330 4.18 5.29 -4.25
C ALA A 330 3.52 4.60 -3.03
N VAL A 331 4.30 4.14 -2.07
CA VAL A 331 3.81 3.49 -0.84
C VAL A 331 3.63 4.50 0.30
N LEU A 332 4.39 5.59 0.32
CA LEU A 332 4.31 6.62 1.35
C LEU A 332 2.94 7.30 1.35
N ASP A 333 2.30 7.37 2.53
CA ASP A 333 1.05 8.10 2.70
C ASP A 333 1.32 9.60 2.43
N PRO A 334 0.55 10.27 1.53
CA PRO A 334 0.77 11.66 1.17
C PRO A 334 0.75 12.65 2.34
N ALA A 335 0.15 12.31 3.49
CA ALA A 335 0.21 13.10 4.72
C ALA A 335 1.64 13.22 5.28
N TRP A 336 2.55 12.34 4.88
CA TRP A 336 3.97 12.38 5.24
C TRP A 336 4.83 13.15 4.26
N ALA A 337 4.35 13.46 3.07
CA ALA A 337 5.21 13.92 1.98
C ALA A 337 5.90 15.26 2.26
N SER A 338 5.29 16.16 3.04
CA SER A 338 5.92 17.41 3.50
C SER A 338 6.87 17.22 4.69
N ARG A 339 6.92 16.02 5.29
CA ARG A 339 7.69 15.67 6.49
C ARG A 339 8.73 14.58 6.25
N VAL A 340 8.79 14.01 5.06
CA VAL A 340 9.79 13.02 4.66
C VAL A 340 10.76 13.61 3.65
N THR A 341 12.05 13.38 3.88
CA THR A 341 13.12 13.61 2.90
C THR A 341 13.96 12.36 2.76
N VAL A 342 14.34 12.03 1.53
CA VAL A 342 15.27 10.95 1.18
C VAL A 342 16.62 11.56 0.82
N MET A 343 17.71 10.99 1.31
CA MET A 343 19.08 11.35 0.93
C MET A 343 19.86 10.11 0.49
N THR A 344 20.79 10.27 -0.45
CA THR A 344 21.72 9.20 -0.86
C THR A 344 23.13 9.51 -0.41
N PHE A 345 23.96 8.50 -0.16
CA PHE A 345 25.40 8.67 -0.07
C PHE A 345 26.16 7.45 -0.60
N SER A 346 27.44 7.65 -0.91
CA SER A 346 28.41 6.60 -1.21
C SER A 346 29.74 7.00 -0.55
N GLU A 347 30.56 6.04 -0.17
CA GLU A 347 31.78 6.27 0.60
C GLU A 347 32.88 7.01 -0.18
N PHE A 348 32.79 7.06 -1.50
CA PHE A 348 33.60 7.90 -2.39
C PHE A 348 33.03 7.86 -3.82
N GLY A 349 33.69 8.51 -4.78
CA GLY A 349 33.33 8.45 -6.21
C GLY A 349 34.21 7.49 -7.01
N ARG A 350 34.17 7.61 -8.34
CA ARG A 350 35.00 6.84 -9.28
C ARG A 350 35.98 7.71 -10.04
N THR A 351 37.04 7.11 -10.58
CA THR A 351 38.01 7.82 -11.42
C THR A 351 37.35 8.34 -12.70
N PRO A 352 37.82 9.48 -13.24
CA PRO A 352 37.31 10.01 -14.51
C PRO A 352 37.79 9.21 -15.72
N TRP A 353 38.84 8.39 -15.58
CA TRP A 353 39.29 7.49 -16.64
C TRP A 353 38.72 6.09 -16.48
N ASP A 354 38.37 5.46 -17.60
CA ASP A 354 38.12 4.03 -17.64
C ASP A 354 39.43 3.23 -17.41
N ASN A 355 39.27 2.03 -16.89
CA ASN A 355 40.34 1.08 -16.69
C ASN A 355 40.29 -0.04 -17.76
N ASP A 356 41.32 -0.89 -17.79
CA ASP A 356 41.45 -1.94 -18.81
C ASP A 356 40.37 -3.04 -18.69
N GLY A 357 39.57 -3.04 -17.62
CA GLY A 357 38.46 -3.97 -17.36
C GLY A 357 37.09 -3.49 -17.88
N ALA A 358 37.02 -2.34 -18.56
CA ALA A 358 35.77 -1.65 -18.85
C ALA A 358 34.99 -1.33 -17.55
N GLY A 359 35.71 -0.80 -16.57
CA GLY A 359 35.19 -0.21 -15.33
C GLY A 359 35.99 1.02 -14.92
N THR A 360 35.88 1.40 -13.65
CA THR A 360 36.57 2.57 -13.08
C THR A 360 37.17 2.25 -11.71
N ASP A 361 38.29 2.90 -11.38
CA ASP A 361 38.96 2.72 -10.09
C ASP A 361 38.38 3.68 -9.04
N HIS A 362 38.87 3.59 -7.80
CA HIS A 362 38.40 4.44 -6.70
C HIS A 362 38.74 5.92 -6.92
N GLY A 363 37.71 6.76 -6.87
CA GLY A 363 37.78 8.21 -6.98
C GLY A 363 37.52 8.92 -5.64
N THR A 364 37.35 10.23 -5.68
CA THR A 364 37.34 11.08 -4.48
C THR A 364 36.13 11.99 -4.36
N SER A 365 35.27 12.03 -5.38
CA SER A 365 34.19 12.99 -5.50
C SER A 365 33.02 12.41 -6.30
N ALA A 366 31.79 12.57 -5.82
CA ALA A 366 30.58 12.12 -6.49
C ALA A 366 29.39 13.06 -6.19
N PRO A 367 28.36 13.11 -7.06
CA PRO A 367 27.11 13.77 -6.76
C PRO A 367 26.22 12.89 -5.88
N HIS A 368 25.42 13.53 -5.01
CA HIS A 368 24.39 12.88 -4.22
C HIS A 368 23.05 13.62 -4.31
N PHE A 369 21.98 12.88 -4.03
CA PHE A 369 20.61 13.36 -4.17
C PHE A 369 19.98 13.65 -2.82
N VAL A 370 19.14 14.68 -2.79
CA VAL A 370 18.15 14.91 -1.74
C VAL A 370 16.80 15.08 -2.42
N ILE A 371 15.82 14.28 -2.02
CA ILE A 371 14.51 14.18 -2.66
C ILE A 371 13.43 14.36 -1.60
N GLY A 372 12.46 15.24 -1.85
CA GLY A 372 11.37 15.47 -0.91
C GLY A 372 10.52 16.65 -1.33
N ALA A 373 9.27 16.71 -0.85
CA ALA A 373 8.36 17.75 -1.32
C ALA A 373 8.86 19.16 -0.95
N ASN A 374 9.42 19.32 0.26
CA ASN A 374 10.02 20.57 0.74
C ASN A 374 11.49 20.78 0.34
N VAL A 375 12.07 19.85 -0.43
CA VAL A 375 13.42 20.05 -0.99
C VAL A 375 13.36 21.16 -2.03
N LYS A 376 14.35 22.04 -1.99
CA LYS A 376 14.57 23.06 -3.00
C LYS A 376 15.34 22.43 -4.15
N GLY A 377 14.65 22.16 -5.25
CA GLY A 377 15.26 21.53 -6.42
C GLY A 377 16.32 22.40 -7.09
N GLY A 378 17.34 21.74 -7.66
CA GLY A 378 18.43 22.43 -8.37
C GLY A 378 19.79 21.75 -8.25
N LEU A 379 20.78 22.33 -8.93
CA LEU A 379 22.18 21.94 -8.81
C LEU A 379 22.82 22.73 -7.67
N TYR A 380 23.50 22.02 -6.78
CA TYR A 380 24.24 22.57 -5.65
C TYR A 380 25.70 22.15 -5.72
N GLY A 381 26.60 22.92 -5.12
CA GLY A 381 28.03 22.70 -5.23
C GLY A 381 28.56 22.97 -6.64
N GLN A 382 29.71 22.37 -6.96
CA GLN A 382 30.38 22.53 -8.25
C GLN A 382 30.74 21.17 -8.83
N GLN A 383 30.41 20.95 -10.11
CA GLN A 383 30.91 19.81 -10.86
C GLN A 383 32.45 19.88 -10.93
N PRO A 384 33.18 18.85 -10.50
CA PRO A 384 34.64 18.84 -10.62
C PRO A 384 35.09 18.99 -12.08
N SER A 385 36.10 19.83 -12.31
CA SER A 385 36.70 19.97 -13.64
C SER A 385 37.44 18.68 -14.03
N LEU A 386 37.21 18.21 -15.25
CA LEU A 386 37.96 17.10 -15.84
C LEU A 386 39.24 17.56 -16.56
N ALA A 387 39.40 18.86 -16.77
CA ALA A 387 40.55 19.40 -17.49
C ALA A 387 41.87 19.09 -16.77
N ASN A 388 42.88 18.68 -17.54
CA ASN A 388 44.24 18.38 -17.08
C ASN A 388 44.36 17.18 -16.11
N LEU A 389 43.32 16.34 -15.98
CA LEU A 389 43.42 15.09 -15.23
C LEU A 389 44.07 14.00 -16.10
N ARG A 390 45.18 13.44 -15.63
CA ARG A 390 45.80 12.25 -16.23
C ARG A 390 45.06 11.00 -15.77
N ARG A 391 45.37 9.85 -16.37
CA ARG A 391 44.71 8.54 -16.13
C ARG A 391 44.43 8.23 -14.66
N TRP A 392 45.41 8.52 -13.80
CA TRP A 392 45.35 8.21 -12.37
C TRP A 392 45.03 9.42 -11.49
N ASP A 393 44.75 10.58 -12.06
CA ASP A 393 44.36 11.74 -11.26
C ASP A 393 42.88 11.60 -10.85
N ARG A 394 42.53 12.11 -9.67
CA ARG A 394 41.15 12.02 -9.14
C ARG A 394 40.48 13.39 -9.17
N MET A 395 39.15 13.39 -9.29
CA MET A 395 38.33 14.60 -9.30
C MET A 395 38.45 15.35 -7.96
N ALA A 396 38.67 16.66 -8.02
CA ALA A 396 38.62 17.50 -6.83
C ALA A 396 37.22 17.44 -6.16
N HIS A 397 37.18 17.67 -4.85
CA HIS A 397 35.93 17.96 -4.17
C HIS A 397 35.76 19.48 -4.03
N HIS A 398 34.52 19.92 -4.00
CA HIS A 398 34.13 21.32 -3.83
C HIS A 398 33.14 21.50 -2.66
N VAL A 399 32.48 20.42 -2.25
CA VAL A 399 31.61 20.38 -1.07
C VAL A 399 32.19 19.36 -0.10
N ASP A 400 32.47 19.77 1.13
CA ASP A 400 32.80 18.82 2.20
C ASP A 400 31.53 18.02 2.55
N PHE A 401 31.61 16.68 2.62
CA PHE A 401 30.43 15.85 2.94
C PHE A 401 29.79 16.21 4.30
N ARG A 402 30.53 16.83 5.22
CA ARG A 402 29.98 17.34 6.48
C ARG A 402 29.08 18.56 6.27
N SER A 403 29.32 19.39 5.25
CA SER A 403 28.38 20.45 4.85
C SER A 403 27.06 19.87 4.32
N TYR A 404 27.14 18.76 3.58
CA TYR A 404 25.98 18.02 3.13
C TYR A 404 25.16 17.47 4.32
N TYR A 405 25.82 16.85 5.30
CA TYR A 405 25.15 16.36 6.52
C TYR A 405 24.63 17.49 7.42
N ALA A 406 25.38 18.58 7.59
CA ALA A 406 24.96 19.73 8.39
C ALA A 406 23.67 20.35 7.82
N SER A 407 23.58 20.43 6.49
CA SER A 407 22.38 20.91 5.78
C SER A 407 21.15 20.05 6.05
N ILE A 408 21.30 18.73 6.16
CA ILE A 408 20.21 17.81 6.54
C ILE A 408 19.85 17.96 8.01
N LEU A 409 20.85 17.98 8.90
CA LEU A 409 20.63 18.05 10.34
C LEU A 409 19.90 19.34 10.74
N ASP A 410 20.40 20.48 10.28
CA ASP A 410 19.85 21.78 10.66
C ASP A 410 18.62 22.17 9.84
N GLY A 411 18.55 21.74 8.58
CA GLY A 411 17.42 22.03 7.70
C GLY A 411 16.20 21.12 7.91
N TRP A 412 16.40 19.91 8.41
CA TRP A 412 15.35 18.87 8.44
C TRP A 412 15.20 18.14 9.78
N MET A 413 16.30 17.82 10.45
CA MET A 413 16.26 17.02 11.69
C MET A 413 16.08 17.84 12.97
N GLY A 414 15.99 19.17 12.86
CA GLY A 414 15.75 20.07 13.98
C GLY A 414 17.01 20.67 14.61
N GLY A 415 18.19 20.50 14.00
CA GLY A 415 19.43 21.15 14.44
C GLY A 415 20.50 20.24 15.03
N GLY A 416 21.53 20.88 15.59
CA GLY A 416 22.60 20.22 16.34
C GLY A 416 23.79 19.78 15.49
N SER A 417 23.91 20.23 14.24
CA SER A 417 24.99 19.79 13.34
C SER A 417 26.39 20.03 13.91
N SER A 418 26.60 21.14 14.64
CA SER A 418 27.90 21.48 15.23
C SER A 418 28.38 20.45 16.24
N ASP A 419 27.46 19.93 17.06
CA ASP A 419 27.76 18.95 18.10
C ASP A 419 27.91 17.56 17.48
N VAL A 420 27.01 17.23 16.56
CA VAL A 420 27.00 15.96 15.84
C VAL A 420 28.28 15.79 15.00
N LEU A 421 28.69 16.81 14.26
CA LEU A 421 29.82 16.74 13.31
C LEU A 421 31.14 17.25 13.90
N GLY A 422 31.11 17.91 15.07
CA GLY A 422 32.29 18.42 15.76
C GLY A 422 32.84 19.72 15.17
N GLY A 423 31.98 20.55 14.58
CA GLY A 423 32.37 21.84 13.98
C GLY A 423 31.24 22.44 13.14
N ASN A 424 31.40 23.71 12.77
CA ASN A 424 30.45 24.40 11.89
C ASN A 424 30.82 24.13 10.43
N PHE A 425 29.81 23.79 9.62
CA PHE A 425 29.96 23.50 8.20
C PHE A 425 29.01 24.37 7.37
N GLU A 426 29.31 24.49 6.08
CA GLU A 426 28.50 25.27 5.16
C GLU A 426 27.07 24.73 5.09
N GLN A 427 26.10 25.65 5.09
CA GLN A 427 24.69 25.33 4.90
C GLN A 427 24.31 25.54 3.44
N LEU A 428 23.97 24.45 2.75
CA LEU A 428 23.69 24.47 1.31
C LEU A 428 22.30 25.02 0.97
N GLY A 429 21.41 25.19 1.96
CA GLY A 429 20.06 25.72 1.73
C GLY A 429 19.18 24.79 0.90
N LEU A 430 19.13 23.51 1.29
CA LEU A 430 18.47 22.43 0.53
C LEU A 430 16.94 22.39 0.69
N PHE A 431 16.35 23.19 1.58
CA PHE A 431 14.93 23.14 1.91
C PHE A 431 14.26 24.51 1.79
N HIS A 432 12.97 24.50 1.39
CA HIS A 432 12.14 25.71 1.34
C HIS A 432 11.64 26.16 2.72
N GLY A 433 11.55 25.23 3.67
CA GLY A 433 11.03 25.44 5.01
C GLY A 433 11.23 24.20 5.89
N PRO A 434 10.85 24.29 7.17
CA PRO A 434 10.95 23.16 8.10
C PRO A 434 9.99 22.02 7.71
N PRO A 435 10.19 20.80 8.23
CA PRO A 435 9.26 19.69 8.01
C PRO A 435 7.81 20.08 8.32
N GLY A 436 6.89 19.65 7.46
CA GLY A 436 5.46 19.92 7.61
C GLY A 436 5.01 21.21 6.92
N SER A 437 5.92 22.10 6.53
CA SER A 437 5.56 23.30 5.77
C SER A 437 4.95 22.96 4.41
N THR A 438 4.05 23.81 3.92
CA THR A 438 3.47 23.67 2.57
C THR A 438 4.56 23.92 1.51
N PRO A 439 4.87 22.95 0.63
CA PRO A 439 5.88 23.16 -0.39
C PRO A 439 5.41 24.12 -1.49
N PRO A 440 6.31 24.91 -2.10
CA PRO A 440 5.95 25.86 -3.14
C PRO A 440 5.49 25.20 -4.46
N ASN A 441 5.98 23.99 -4.74
CA ASN A 441 5.70 23.28 -6.00
C ASN A 441 4.64 22.16 -5.84
N GLY A 442 3.94 22.12 -4.71
CA GLY A 442 2.97 21.05 -4.39
C GLY A 442 3.63 19.80 -3.84
N ILE A 443 2.87 18.69 -3.80
CA ILE A 443 3.32 17.39 -3.30
C ILE A 443 3.16 16.40 -4.45
N VAL A 444 4.21 16.25 -5.27
CA VAL A 444 4.22 15.29 -6.39
C VAL A 444 5.55 14.54 -6.38
N LEU A 445 5.56 13.41 -5.68
CA LEU A 445 6.65 12.44 -5.75
C LEU A 445 5.97 11.08 -5.93
N GLY A 446 6.12 10.47 -7.11
CA GLY A 446 5.34 9.29 -7.52
C GLY A 446 5.09 9.25 -9.03
N ASP A 447 4.30 8.28 -9.51
CA ASP A 447 4.10 8.00 -10.93
C ASP A 447 3.23 9.01 -11.71
N GLY A 448 2.96 10.20 -11.17
CA GLY A 448 2.20 11.26 -11.86
C GLY A 448 0.70 10.97 -12.00
N GLY A 449 0.20 9.90 -11.39
CA GLY A 449 -1.23 9.78 -11.10
C GLY A 449 -1.61 10.80 -10.04
N THR A 450 -2.65 11.60 -10.28
CA THR A 450 -3.31 12.37 -9.22
C THR A 450 -3.98 11.41 -8.24
N VAL A 451 -3.17 10.79 -7.39
CA VAL A 451 -3.61 10.24 -6.12
C VAL A 451 -3.73 11.45 -5.20
N THR A 452 -4.93 12.04 -5.13
CA THR A 452 -5.29 12.89 -3.99
C THR A 452 -4.81 12.23 -2.68
N PRO A 453 -4.35 12.99 -1.68
CA PRO A 453 -4.03 12.40 -0.38
C PRO A 453 -5.18 11.50 0.06
N SER A 454 -4.93 10.22 0.32
CA SER A 454 -5.66 9.60 1.41
C SER A 454 -5.03 10.20 2.65
N PRO A 455 -5.76 10.97 3.46
CA PRO A 455 -5.47 11.08 4.88
C PRO A 455 -5.21 9.69 5.43
N SER A 456 -4.37 9.61 6.46
CA SER A 456 -4.15 8.42 7.26
C SER A 456 -5.44 7.61 7.35
N PRO A 457 -5.44 6.28 7.11
CA PRO A 457 -6.65 5.50 7.13
C PRO A 457 -7.32 5.70 8.48
N THR A 458 -8.29 6.61 8.53
CA THR A 458 -9.18 6.71 9.66
C THR A 458 -9.82 5.33 9.70
N PRO A 459 -9.86 4.65 10.86
CA PRO A 459 -10.58 3.41 10.97
C PRO A 459 -11.95 3.62 10.33
N VAL A 460 -12.29 2.80 9.33
CA VAL A 460 -13.65 2.71 8.81
C VAL A 460 -14.58 2.75 10.02
N PRO A 461 -15.63 3.60 10.07
CA PRO A 461 -16.50 3.67 11.23
C PRO A 461 -16.96 2.25 11.62
N THR A 462 -16.33 1.67 12.65
CA THR A 462 -16.55 0.29 13.06
C THR A 462 -17.51 0.35 14.23
N GLY A 463 -18.79 0.26 13.91
CA GLY A 463 -19.85 0.36 14.90
C GLY A 463 -21.12 -0.25 14.37
N LYS A 464 -21.90 -0.82 15.28
CA LYS A 464 -23.23 -1.35 14.97
C LYS A 464 -24.09 -0.20 14.47
N SER A 465 -24.46 -0.26 13.19
CA SER A 465 -25.20 0.81 12.54
C SER A 465 -26.64 0.42 12.22
N PHE A 466 -27.50 1.44 12.16
CA PHE A 466 -28.91 1.32 11.82
C PHE A 466 -29.12 1.76 10.38
N PHE A 467 -29.96 1.04 9.64
CA PHE A 467 -30.25 1.32 8.24
C PHE A 467 -31.42 2.28 8.10
N HIS A 468 -31.25 3.27 7.23
CA HIS A 468 -32.26 4.26 6.87
C HIS A 468 -32.49 4.17 5.36
N PRO A 469 -33.63 3.59 4.93
CA PRO A 469 -33.97 3.61 3.52
C PRO A 469 -34.20 5.05 3.06
N VAL A 470 -33.87 5.35 1.81
CA VAL A 470 -34.24 6.60 1.17
C VAL A 470 -35.01 6.32 -0.11
N SER A 471 -35.84 7.26 -0.52
CA SER A 471 -36.36 7.25 -1.89
C SER A 471 -35.18 7.29 -2.86
N PRO A 472 -35.11 6.39 -3.86
CA PRO A 472 -33.92 6.27 -4.70
C PRO A 472 -33.53 7.59 -5.36
N VAL A 473 -32.25 7.94 -5.31
CA VAL A 473 -31.76 9.22 -5.86
C VAL A 473 -30.38 9.09 -6.48
N ARG A 474 -30.17 9.72 -7.64
CA ARG A 474 -28.85 9.78 -8.28
C ARG A 474 -28.01 10.88 -7.66
N ILE A 475 -26.83 10.53 -7.16
CA ILE A 475 -25.85 11.50 -6.67
C ILE A 475 -24.68 11.71 -7.62
N VAL A 476 -24.42 10.77 -8.53
CA VAL A 476 -23.38 10.90 -9.57
C VAL A 476 -23.90 10.47 -10.93
N ASP A 477 -23.64 11.29 -11.95
CA ASP A 477 -23.70 10.94 -13.38
C ASP A 477 -22.58 11.67 -14.12
N THR A 478 -21.48 10.98 -14.38
CA THR A 478 -20.33 11.55 -15.10
C THR A 478 -20.62 11.88 -16.56
N ARG A 479 -21.76 11.46 -17.13
CA ARG A 479 -22.18 11.84 -18.50
C ARG A 479 -22.82 13.22 -18.53
N GLU A 480 -23.49 13.58 -17.44
CA GLU A 480 -24.25 14.81 -17.28
C GLU A 480 -23.55 15.83 -16.36
N GLY A 481 -22.45 15.44 -15.70
CA GLY A 481 -21.74 16.30 -14.76
C GLY A 481 -22.42 16.41 -13.38
N ILE A 482 -23.27 15.44 -13.03
CA ILE A 482 -23.94 15.40 -11.73
C ILE A 482 -22.95 14.83 -10.71
N GLY A 483 -22.65 15.57 -9.64
CA GLY A 483 -21.83 15.12 -8.51
C GLY A 483 -20.37 14.78 -8.80
N ALA A 484 -19.96 14.81 -10.07
CA ALA A 484 -18.62 14.57 -10.57
C ALA A 484 -18.42 15.30 -11.92
N PRO A 485 -17.18 15.57 -12.36
CA PRO A 485 -16.93 16.19 -13.66
C PRO A 485 -17.57 15.44 -14.84
N ARG A 486 -17.99 16.19 -15.86
CA ARG A 486 -18.64 15.66 -17.07
C ARG A 486 -17.62 15.03 -18.03
N GLN A 487 -17.01 13.92 -17.62
CA GLN A 487 -16.00 13.21 -18.40
C GLN A 487 -15.94 11.72 -18.01
N PRO A 488 -15.47 10.83 -18.89
CA PRO A 488 -15.21 9.44 -18.51
C PRO A 488 -14.03 9.36 -17.51
N ILE A 489 -14.04 8.30 -16.71
CA ILE A 489 -12.95 7.91 -15.82
C ILE A 489 -11.96 7.09 -16.65
N GLY A 490 -10.71 7.55 -16.76
CA GLY A 490 -9.63 6.88 -17.48
C GLY A 490 -9.01 5.69 -16.75
N PRO A 491 -8.06 4.98 -17.39
CA PRO A 491 -7.38 3.84 -16.77
C PRO A 491 -6.53 4.31 -15.59
N GLY A 492 -6.58 3.58 -14.48
CA GLY A 492 -5.87 3.95 -13.24
C GLY A 492 -6.44 5.17 -12.52
N GLN A 493 -7.44 5.85 -13.08
CA GLN A 493 -8.04 7.03 -12.47
C GLN A 493 -9.11 6.65 -11.44
N ARG A 494 -9.43 7.60 -10.57
CA ARG A 494 -10.52 7.49 -9.62
C ARG A 494 -11.38 8.75 -9.58
N ILE A 495 -12.61 8.60 -9.12
CA ILE A 495 -13.48 9.71 -8.73
C ILE A 495 -13.80 9.64 -7.24
N ARG A 496 -13.89 10.80 -6.61
CA ARG A 496 -14.36 10.95 -5.23
C ARG A 496 -15.82 11.34 -5.26
N VAL A 497 -16.66 10.62 -4.53
CA VAL A 497 -18.11 10.80 -4.51
C VAL A 497 -18.53 11.29 -3.13
N LYS A 498 -19.00 12.54 -3.04
CA LYS A 498 -19.54 13.07 -1.79
C LYS A 498 -20.87 12.38 -1.49
N VAL A 499 -20.93 11.70 -0.36
CA VAL A 499 -22.15 11.04 0.11
C VAL A 499 -22.80 11.86 1.23
N ALA A 500 -22.03 12.27 2.23
CA ALA A 500 -22.57 13.02 3.35
C ALA A 500 -23.11 14.38 2.89
N GLY A 501 -24.37 14.66 3.20
CA GLY A 501 -25.08 15.87 2.76
C GLY A 501 -25.60 15.83 1.33
N ALA A 502 -25.27 14.79 0.53
CA ALA A 502 -25.76 14.69 -0.84
C ALA A 502 -27.25 14.30 -0.85
N ALA A 503 -28.05 14.90 -1.73
CA ALA A 503 -29.43 14.48 -2.00
C ALA A 503 -30.32 14.24 -0.75
N GLY A 504 -30.12 15.04 0.30
CA GLY A 504 -30.90 14.94 1.56
C GLY A 504 -30.37 13.90 2.57
N LEU A 505 -29.24 13.24 2.29
CA LEU A 505 -28.56 12.40 3.27
C LEU A 505 -27.98 13.26 4.41
N PRO A 506 -27.85 12.71 5.63
CA PRO A 506 -27.17 13.38 6.74
C PRO A 506 -25.78 13.91 6.37
N ALA A 507 -25.48 15.13 6.79
CA ALA A 507 -24.17 15.76 6.58
C ALA A 507 -23.06 15.18 7.48
N THR A 508 -23.42 14.52 8.57
CA THR A 508 -22.49 13.89 9.52
C THR A 508 -23.09 12.59 10.09
N GLY A 509 -22.26 11.72 10.64
CA GLY A 509 -22.68 10.51 11.34
C GLY A 509 -23.01 9.30 10.45
N LEU A 510 -22.87 9.44 9.12
CA LEU A 510 -22.95 8.30 8.20
C LEU A 510 -21.83 7.31 8.49
N THR A 511 -22.20 6.03 8.55
CA THR A 511 -21.27 4.90 8.70
C THR A 511 -21.11 4.15 7.38
N ALA A 512 -22.18 4.04 6.58
CA ALA A 512 -22.13 3.46 5.24
C ALA A 512 -23.19 4.05 4.32
N VAL A 513 -23.00 3.84 3.02
CA VAL A 513 -23.98 4.11 1.95
C VAL A 513 -24.36 2.80 1.27
N ILE A 514 -25.65 2.67 0.99
CA ILE A 514 -26.20 1.60 0.16
C ILE A 514 -26.52 2.22 -1.19
N ALA A 515 -25.69 1.91 -2.19
CA ALA A 515 -25.79 2.53 -3.51
C ALA A 515 -25.57 1.51 -4.62
N ASN A 516 -26.18 1.73 -5.78
CA ASN A 516 -25.84 1.01 -7.00
C ASN A 516 -24.78 1.81 -7.75
N VAL A 517 -23.65 1.18 -8.04
CA VAL A 517 -22.58 1.77 -8.86
C VAL A 517 -22.66 1.14 -10.23
N THR A 518 -22.72 1.96 -11.28
CA THR A 518 -22.88 1.48 -12.66
C THR A 518 -21.76 1.99 -13.56
N ALA A 519 -21.00 1.08 -14.17
CA ALA A 519 -20.10 1.40 -15.27
C ALA A 519 -20.91 1.48 -16.58
N VAL A 520 -20.75 2.57 -17.32
CA VAL A 520 -21.49 2.87 -18.55
C VAL A 520 -20.53 3.23 -19.67
N ARG A 521 -20.70 2.59 -20.83
CA ARG A 521 -19.83 2.75 -22.01
C ARG A 521 -18.34 2.45 -21.72
N PRO A 522 -18.00 1.31 -21.09
CA PRO A 522 -16.61 0.90 -20.96
C PRO A 522 -15.97 0.68 -22.35
N THR A 523 -14.74 1.16 -22.54
CA THR A 523 -14.01 0.99 -23.81
C THR A 523 -13.15 -0.28 -23.85
N GLN A 524 -12.86 -0.88 -22.71
CA GLN A 524 -12.11 -2.14 -22.57
C GLN A 524 -12.64 -2.96 -21.38
N PRO A 525 -12.30 -4.26 -21.29
CA PRO A 525 -12.46 -5.00 -20.04
C PRO A 525 -11.76 -4.29 -18.87
N MET A 526 -12.52 -4.06 -17.80
CA MET A 526 -12.13 -3.26 -16.64
C MET A 526 -12.89 -3.69 -15.39
N HIS A 527 -12.48 -3.22 -14.22
CA HIS A 527 -13.26 -3.31 -12.99
C HIS A 527 -13.27 -2.00 -12.22
N PHE A 528 -14.35 -1.78 -11.47
CA PHE A 528 -14.35 -0.76 -10.43
C PHE A 528 -14.00 -1.36 -9.09
N THR A 529 -13.17 -0.64 -8.34
CA THR A 529 -13.01 -0.81 -6.89
C THR A 529 -13.66 0.38 -6.21
N VAL A 530 -14.61 0.10 -5.33
CA VAL A 530 -15.32 1.09 -4.52
C VAL A 530 -14.82 0.92 -3.09
N TYR A 531 -14.42 2.02 -2.45
CA TYR A 531 -13.86 1.99 -1.10
C TYR A 531 -14.16 3.29 -0.35
N PRO A 532 -14.02 3.34 0.98
CA PRO A 532 -14.31 4.55 1.75
C PRO A 532 -13.35 5.68 1.36
N GLY A 533 -13.83 6.92 1.44
CA GLY A 533 -12.95 8.09 1.34
C GLY A 533 -11.81 8.00 2.33
N ARG A 534 -10.60 8.40 1.92
CA ARG A 534 -9.43 8.47 2.80
C ARG A 534 -8.96 7.11 3.34
N VAL A 535 -9.26 6.03 2.61
CA VAL A 535 -8.77 4.69 2.91
C VAL A 535 -7.99 4.19 1.69
N ASP A 536 -6.94 3.40 1.92
CA ASP A 536 -6.20 2.77 0.82
C ASP A 536 -7.11 1.92 -0.05
N ARG A 537 -6.89 2.01 -1.36
CA ARG A 537 -7.65 1.24 -2.34
C ARG A 537 -7.40 -0.25 -2.13
N PRO A 538 -8.43 -1.05 -1.82
CA PRO A 538 -8.30 -2.50 -1.76
C PRO A 538 -7.99 -3.11 -3.14
N GLU A 539 -7.39 -4.29 -3.17
CA GLU A 539 -7.20 -5.06 -4.42
C GLU A 539 -8.45 -5.82 -4.88
N THR A 540 -9.58 -5.59 -4.22
CA THR A 540 -10.87 -6.20 -4.54
C THR A 540 -11.55 -5.47 -5.69
N SER A 541 -12.38 -6.16 -6.46
CA SER A 541 -13.27 -5.54 -7.45
C SER A 541 -14.71 -5.61 -6.98
N ASN A 542 -15.47 -4.52 -7.13
CA ASN A 542 -16.92 -4.51 -6.88
C ASN A 542 -17.71 -4.89 -8.12
N LEU A 543 -17.34 -4.41 -9.31
CA LEU A 543 -17.99 -4.82 -10.56
C LEU A 543 -16.96 -4.95 -11.69
N ASN A 544 -17.28 -5.78 -12.68
CA ASN A 544 -16.42 -6.06 -13.83
C ASN A 544 -17.17 -5.74 -15.11
N ALA A 545 -16.68 -4.77 -15.86
CA ALA A 545 -17.32 -4.23 -17.04
C ALA A 545 -16.53 -4.55 -18.30
N VAL A 546 -17.24 -4.72 -19.42
CA VAL A 546 -16.66 -4.96 -20.75
C VAL A 546 -17.44 -4.15 -21.78
N PRO A 547 -16.85 -3.83 -22.96
CA PRO A 547 -17.52 -3.03 -23.98
C PRO A 547 -18.89 -3.56 -24.39
N GLY A 548 -19.77 -2.63 -24.75
CA GLY A 548 -21.10 -2.93 -25.30
C GLY A 548 -22.21 -3.16 -24.27
N ARG A 549 -21.91 -3.17 -22.96
CA ARG A 549 -22.94 -3.32 -21.91
C ARG A 549 -22.70 -2.43 -20.69
N PRO A 550 -23.75 -1.78 -20.15
CA PRO A 550 -23.68 -1.19 -18.82
C PRO A 550 -23.65 -2.29 -17.75
N VAL A 551 -22.85 -2.12 -16.71
CA VAL A 551 -22.75 -3.12 -15.62
C VAL A 551 -22.98 -2.43 -14.28
N PRO A 552 -24.12 -2.68 -13.61
CA PRO A 552 -24.37 -2.23 -12.26
C PRO A 552 -23.94 -3.28 -11.23
N ASN A 553 -23.62 -2.83 -10.02
CA ASN A 553 -23.64 -3.68 -8.83
C ASN A 553 -24.01 -2.85 -7.60
N LEU A 554 -24.85 -3.41 -6.72
CA LEU A 554 -25.11 -2.80 -5.42
C LEU A 554 -23.84 -2.86 -4.56
N VAL A 555 -23.55 -1.79 -3.84
CA VAL A 555 -22.47 -1.73 -2.85
C VAL A 555 -23.05 -1.27 -1.52
N ALA A 556 -22.65 -1.97 -0.45
CA ALA A 556 -22.79 -1.52 0.92
C ALA A 556 -21.41 -1.05 1.37
N MET A 557 -21.11 0.23 1.20
CA MET A 557 -19.76 0.77 1.35
C MET A 557 -19.70 1.72 2.54
N ALA A 558 -18.70 1.51 3.40
CA ALA A 558 -18.42 2.47 4.45
C ALA A 558 -18.15 3.86 3.87
N VAL A 559 -18.62 4.89 4.55
CA VAL A 559 -18.35 6.28 4.18
C VAL A 559 -17.15 6.74 5.00
N GLY A 560 -16.17 7.37 4.34
CA GLY A 560 -15.01 7.96 5.00
C GLY A 560 -15.44 9.00 6.02
N ASP A 561 -14.57 9.31 6.99
CA ASP A 561 -14.83 10.34 8.00
C ASP A 561 -15.08 11.73 7.40
N ASP A 562 -14.61 11.95 6.17
CA ASP A 562 -14.86 13.14 5.36
C ASP A 562 -16.18 13.13 4.59
N GLY A 563 -16.96 12.06 4.73
CA GLY A 563 -18.25 11.92 4.08
C GLY A 563 -18.17 11.48 2.61
N TYR A 564 -17.06 10.91 2.15
CA TYR A 564 -16.87 10.44 0.78
C TYR A 564 -16.76 8.92 0.66
N ILE A 565 -17.03 8.42 -0.55
CA ILE A 565 -16.51 7.15 -1.05
C ILE A 565 -15.63 7.44 -2.28
N GLU A 566 -14.76 6.51 -2.65
CA GLU A 566 -13.96 6.58 -3.86
C GLU A 566 -14.29 5.41 -4.80
N ILE A 567 -14.20 5.68 -6.10
CA ILE A 567 -14.43 4.70 -7.17
C ILE A 567 -13.23 4.77 -8.11
N TYR A 568 -12.42 3.71 -8.10
CA TYR A 568 -11.26 3.53 -8.96
C TYR A 568 -11.62 2.72 -10.20
N ASN A 569 -11.05 3.08 -11.35
CA ASN A 569 -11.15 2.36 -12.61
C ASN A 569 -9.82 1.68 -12.97
N SER A 570 -9.84 0.36 -13.15
CA SER A 570 -8.62 -0.41 -13.42
C SER A 570 -8.03 -0.23 -14.81
N ASN A 571 -8.87 -0.07 -15.83
CA ASN A 571 -8.45 -0.07 -17.23
C ASN A 571 -9.50 0.58 -18.13
N GLY A 572 -9.14 0.90 -19.38
CA GLY A 572 -10.04 1.54 -20.34
C GLY A 572 -10.63 2.87 -19.85
N GLN A 573 -11.60 3.40 -20.57
CA GLN A 573 -12.38 4.56 -20.16
C GLN A 573 -13.84 4.14 -19.94
N THR A 574 -14.50 4.72 -18.95
CA THR A 574 -15.92 4.47 -18.71
C THR A 574 -16.57 5.66 -18.01
N HIS A 575 -17.87 5.84 -18.20
CA HIS A 575 -18.66 6.68 -17.31
C HIS A 575 -19.10 5.87 -16.07
N CYS A 576 -19.34 6.59 -14.98
CA CYS A 576 -19.90 6.08 -13.73
C CYS A 576 -21.20 6.79 -13.37
N LEU A 577 -22.17 6.02 -12.87
CA LEU A 577 -23.38 6.49 -12.19
C LEU A 577 -23.39 5.94 -10.75
N VAL A 578 -23.90 6.74 -9.81
CA VAL A 578 -24.13 6.31 -8.42
C VAL A 578 -25.55 6.68 -8.01
N ASP A 579 -26.37 5.65 -7.80
CA ASP A 579 -27.77 5.76 -7.35
C ASP A 579 -27.87 5.26 -5.90
N VAL A 580 -28.35 6.10 -4.98
CA VAL A 580 -28.43 5.80 -3.53
C VAL A 580 -29.83 5.28 -3.17
N PHE A 581 -29.87 4.21 -2.37
CA PHE A 581 -31.11 3.55 -1.91
C PHE A 581 -31.26 3.55 -0.38
N GLY A 582 -30.20 3.87 0.34
CA GLY A 582 -30.23 4.07 1.78
C GLY A 582 -28.85 4.38 2.34
N TYR A 583 -28.79 4.62 3.63
CA TYR A 583 -27.54 4.82 4.36
C TYR A 583 -27.61 4.12 5.72
N THR A 584 -26.47 4.00 6.40
CA THR A 584 -26.44 3.58 7.80
C THR A 584 -25.79 4.62 8.68
N ASP A 585 -26.21 4.73 9.94
CA ASP A 585 -25.58 5.59 10.94
C ASP A 585 -25.46 4.90 12.31
N GLY A 586 -24.67 5.48 13.21
CA GLY A 586 -24.52 4.97 14.57
C GLY A 586 -25.66 5.34 15.53
N ARG A 587 -26.70 6.04 15.05
CA ARG A 587 -27.75 6.63 15.90
C ARG A 587 -29.03 5.82 15.76
N SER A 588 -29.65 5.46 16.88
CA SER A 588 -30.87 4.65 16.88
C SER A 588 -32.15 5.41 16.46
N ASN A 589 -32.06 6.69 16.09
CA ASN A 589 -33.22 7.55 15.87
C ASN A 589 -33.96 7.15 14.58
N GLY A 590 -34.91 6.22 14.69
CA GLY A 590 -35.76 5.77 13.58
C GLY A 590 -35.08 4.82 12.58
N GLY A 591 -33.86 4.35 12.88
CA GLY A 591 -33.13 3.44 12.01
C GLY A 591 -33.56 1.99 12.17
N ALA A 592 -33.67 1.28 11.05
CA ALA A 592 -34.10 -0.11 10.97
C ALA A 592 -32.92 -1.09 11.08
N LYS A 593 -33.24 -2.33 11.45
CA LYS A 593 -32.31 -3.45 11.63
C LYS A 593 -32.67 -4.58 10.69
N PHE A 594 -31.68 -5.35 10.30
CA PHE A 594 -31.82 -6.41 9.31
C PHE A 594 -32.34 -7.70 9.93
N ASN A 595 -33.27 -8.35 9.25
CA ASN A 595 -33.80 -9.65 9.58
C ASN A 595 -33.50 -10.59 8.41
N PRO A 596 -32.46 -11.44 8.51
CA PRO A 596 -32.15 -12.38 7.46
C PRO A 596 -33.26 -13.43 7.30
N THR A 597 -33.54 -13.80 6.06
CA THR A 597 -34.48 -14.88 5.74
C THR A 597 -33.78 -15.95 4.90
N ALA A 598 -34.29 -17.18 4.91
CA ALA A 598 -33.90 -18.15 3.90
C ALA A 598 -34.34 -17.63 2.51
N PRO A 599 -33.52 -17.80 1.45
CA PRO A 599 -33.87 -17.32 0.11
C PRO A 599 -35.21 -17.86 -0.36
N LYS A 600 -36.12 -16.97 -0.79
CA LYS A 600 -37.47 -17.34 -1.27
C LYS A 600 -37.91 -16.51 -2.45
N ARG A 601 -38.49 -17.16 -3.47
CA ARG A 601 -39.13 -16.51 -4.62
C ARG A 601 -40.28 -15.62 -4.15
N LEU A 602 -40.18 -14.34 -4.44
CA LEU A 602 -41.24 -13.35 -4.21
C LEU A 602 -42.08 -13.15 -5.47
N PHE A 603 -41.44 -13.01 -6.63
CA PHE A 603 -42.14 -12.84 -7.90
C PHE A 603 -41.39 -13.47 -9.08
N ASP A 604 -42.14 -13.92 -10.08
CA ASP A 604 -41.63 -14.45 -11.35
C ASP A 604 -42.65 -14.20 -12.46
N SER A 605 -42.34 -13.26 -13.35
CA SER A 605 -43.26 -12.88 -14.42
C SER A 605 -43.38 -13.95 -15.52
N ARG A 606 -42.50 -14.95 -15.55
CA ARG A 606 -42.53 -16.03 -16.56
C ARG A 606 -43.66 -17.02 -16.29
N ASN A 607 -43.94 -17.29 -15.00
CA ASN A 607 -44.96 -18.24 -14.56
C ASN A 607 -46.12 -17.59 -13.79
N GLY A 608 -46.03 -16.31 -13.41
CA GLY A 608 -47.08 -15.59 -12.70
C GLY A 608 -47.02 -15.71 -11.17
N THR A 609 -45.89 -16.13 -10.61
CA THR A 609 -45.69 -16.13 -9.16
C THR A 609 -45.63 -14.69 -8.67
N GLY A 610 -46.45 -14.31 -7.68
CA GLY A 610 -46.39 -13.01 -6.99
C GLY A 610 -46.69 -11.76 -7.85
N MET A 611 -46.91 -11.93 -9.14
CA MET A 611 -47.19 -10.86 -10.11
C MET A 611 -47.90 -11.41 -11.35
N ARG A 612 -48.38 -10.53 -12.25
CA ARG A 612 -48.99 -10.95 -13.52
C ARG A 612 -47.98 -11.71 -14.39
N ARG A 613 -48.44 -12.81 -15.01
CA ARG A 613 -47.67 -13.55 -16.02
C ARG A 613 -47.52 -12.71 -17.30
N GLY A 614 -46.29 -12.61 -17.81
CA GLY A 614 -45.90 -11.86 -19.01
C GLY A 614 -44.67 -11.00 -18.77
N ALA A 615 -43.96 -10.63 -19.85
CA ALA A 615 -42.89 -9.64 -19.76
C ALA A 615 -43.46 -8.28 -19.37
N LEU A 616 -42.68 -7.49 -18.63
CA LEU A 616 -43.03 -6.09 -18.35
C LEU A 616 -42.89 -5.31 -19.64
N ALA A 617 -43.86 -4.47 -19.98
CA ALA A 617 -43.78 -3.60 -21.14
C ALA A 617 -42.95 -2.33 -20.81
N PRO A 618 -42.25 -1.75 -21.81
CA PRO A 618 -41.48 -0.53 -21.60
C PRO A 618 -42.32 0.60 -20.97
N GLY A 619 -41.84 1.19 -19.88
CA GLY A 619 -42.48 2.31 -19.19
C GLY A 619 -43.75 1.98 -18.41
N VAL A 620 -44.20 0.72 -18.40
CA VAL A 620 -45.39 0.30 -17.66
C VAL A 620 -44.99 -0.15 -16.25
N ALA A 621 -45.36 0.65 -15.26
CA ALA A 621 -45.14 0.33 -13.86
C ALA A 621 -46.08 -0.78 -13.35
N VAL A 622 -45.53 -1.70 -12.56
CA VAL A 622 -46.23 -2.81 -11.92
C VAL A 622 -45.97 -2.78 -10.42
N ASP A 623 -47.03 -2.88 -9.63
CA ASP A 623 -46.92 -2.95 -8.17
C ASP A 623 -46.82 -4.41 -7.71
N VAL A 624 -45.87 -4.70 -6.82
CA VAL A 624 -45.59 -6.03 -6.27
C VAL A 624 -45.81 -6.01 -4.75
N GLN A 625 -46.67 -6.90 -4.25
CA GLN A 625 -46.91 -7.04 -2.82
C GLN A 625 -45.73 -7.74 -2.13
N VAL A 626 -45.12 -7.07 -1.15
CA VAL A 626 -43.98 -7.62 -0.39
C VAL A 626 -44.37 -7.99 1.03
N ALA A 627 -45.01 -7.06 1.76
CA ALA A 627 -45.43 -7.34 3.13
C ALA A 627 -46.37 -8.55 3.18
N GLY A 628 -46.06 -9.49 4.08
CA GLY A 628 -46.78 -10.75 4.24
C GLY A 628 -46.45 -11.83 3.20
N LYS A 629 -45.40 -11.65 2.38
CA LYS A 629 -44.97 -12.60 1.34
C LYS A 629 -43.51 -12.99 1.52
N ALA A 630 -43.16 -14.20 1.05
CA ALA A 630 -41.77 -14.70 0.98
C ALA A 630 -40.94 -14.57 2.27
N GLY A 631 -41.57 -14.60 3.46
CA GLY A 631 -40.88 -14.47 4.76
C GLY A 631 -40.83 -13.04 5.32
N VAL A 632 -41.31 -12.04 4.59
CA VAL A 632 -41.48 -10.66 5.06
C VAL A 632 -42.78 -10.55 5.88
N PRO A 633 -42.76 -9.95 7.08
CA PRO A 633 -43.96 -9.82 7.92
C PRO A 633 -45.02 -8.92 7.26
N LYS A 634 -46.29 -9.10 7.67
CA LYS A 634 -47.41 -8.29 7.15
C LYS A 634 -47.33 -6.82 7.58
N THR A 635 -46.70 -6.54 8.73
CA THR A 635 -46.56 -5.22 9.33
C THR A 635 -45.14 -5.06 9.92
N GLY A 636 -44.66 -3.83 10.05
CA GLY A 636 -43.40 -3.50 10.73
C GLY A 636 -42.13 -3.62 9.88
N ALA A 637 -42.21 -4.19 8.66
CA ALA A 637 -41.11 -4.10 7.71
C ALA A 637 -41.08 -2.72 7.04
N THR A 638 -39.90 -2.10 6.97
CA THR A 638 -39.68 -0.77 6.39
C THR A 638 -38.94 -0.82 5.04
N ALA A 639 -38.14 -1.85 4.81
CA ALA A 639 -37.48 -2.10 3.53
C ALA A 639 -37.28 -3.60 3.29
N VAL A 640 -37.04 -4.00 2.03
CA VAL A 640 -36.79 -5.39 1.64
C VAL A 640 -35.45 -5.52 0.91
N VAL A 641 -34.79 -6.67 1.10
CA VAL A 641 -33.60 -7.09 0.35
C VAL A 641 -34.01 -8.17 -0.64
N VAL A 642 -33.99 -7.85 -1.94
CA VAL A 642 -34.43 -8.71 -3.03
C VAL A 642 -33.40 -8.75 -4.14
N ASN A 643 -32.99 -9.94 -4.58
CA ASN A 643 -32.19 -10.07 -5.80
C ASN A 643 -33.14 -10.05 -6.99
N VAL A 644 -33.00 -9.06 -7.88
CA VAL A 644 -33.88 -8.89 -9.04
C VAL A 644 -33.12 -9.26 -10.30
N THR A 645 -33.68 -10.17 -11.09
CA THR A 645 -33.10 -10.63 -12.37
C THR A 645 -33.96 -10.17 -13.53
N ALA A 646 -33.36 -9.44 -14.47
CA ALA A 646 -33.93 -9.22 -15.79
C ALA A 646 -33.63 -10.45 -16.65
N VAL A 647 -34.63 -10.95 -17.37
CA VAL A 647 -34.56 -12.20 -18.14
C VAL A 647 -35.03 -11.95 -19.55
N ASN A 648 -34.12 -12.16 -20.51
CA ASN A 648 -34.34 -12.04 -21.95
C ASN A 648 -35.01 -10.72 -22.36
N PRO A 649 -34.46 -9.55 -21.98
CA PRO A 649 -34.93 -8.28 -22.49
C PRO A 649 -34.85 -8.23 -24.03
N ASP A 650 -35.80 -7.59 -24.69
CA ASP A 650 -35.83 -7.47 -26.14
C ASP A 650 -34.89 -6.39 -26.70
N GLN A 651 -34.53 -5.41 -25.87
CA GLN A 651 -33.67 -4.26 -26.19
C GLN A 651 -32.78 -3.90 -24.99
N PRO A 652 -31.73 -3.08 -25.18
CA PRO A 652 -31.01 -2.48 -24.07
C PRO A 652 -31.90 -1.58 -23.22
N GLY A 653 -31.80 -1.69 -21.90
CA GLY A 653 -32.67 -0.97 -20.98
C GLY A 653 -32.25 -1.11 -19.52
N HIS A 654 -33.16 -0.74 -18.63
CA HIS A 654 -32.97 -0.99 -17.20
C HIS A 654 -34.28 -1.24 -16.46
N LEU A 655 -34.20 -1.98 -15.35
CA LEU A 655 -35.25 -2.05 -14.35
C LEU A 655 -35.06 -0.94 -13.33
N ARG A 656 -36.18 -0.36 -12.91
CA ARG A 656 -36.28 0.52 -11.76
C ARG A 656 -37.19 -0.11 -10.72
N VAL A 657 -36.78 -0.04 -9.46
CA VAL A 657 -37.53 -0.51 -8.30
C VAL A 657 -37.65 0.63 -7.30
N THR A 658 -38.87 1.06 -7.01
CA THR A 658 -39.16 2.15 -6.08
C THR A 658 -40.25 1.74 -5.08
N PRO A 659 -40.39 2.42 -3.93
CA PRO A 659 -41.62 2.34 -3.14
C PRO A 659 -42.84 2.81 -3.94
N THR A 660 -44.00 2.19 -3.71
CA THR A 660 -45.30 2.74 -4.15
C THR A 660 -45.61 4.06 -3.42
N GLY A 661 -46.43 4.92 -4.04
CA GLY A 661 -46.79 6.22 -3.46
C GLY A 661 -45.73 7.32 -3.60
N ARG A 662 -44.57 7.01 -4.20
CA ARG A 662 -43.51 7.99 -4.50
C ARG A 662 -43.41 8.27 -6.00
N THR A 663 -42.88 9.44 -6.36
CA THR A 663 -42.56 9.78 -7.75
C THR A 663 -41.48 8.83 -8.27
N PRO A 664 -41.60 8.31 -9.52
CA PRO A 664 -40.57 7.48 -10.11
C PRO A 664 -39.20 8.19 -10.11
N ALA A 665 -38.22 7.59 -9.44
CA ALA A 665 -36.85 8.09 -9.38
C ALA A 665 -36.19 8.06 -10.76
N THR A 666 -35.15 8.84 -11.03
CA THR A 666 -34.36 8.74 -12.28
C THR A 666 -33.28 7.65 -12.23
N THR A 667 -33.33 6.79 -11.21
CA THR A 667 -32.33 5.75 -10.91
C THR A 667 -32.55 4.47 -11.71
N SER A 668 -31.52 3.62 -11.74
CA SER A 668 -31.56 2.27 -12.30
C SER A 668 -31.06 1.23 -11.30
N ASN A 669 -31.75 0.10 -11.22
CA ASN A 669 -31.37 -1.03 -10.36
C ASN A 669 -30.66 -2.12 -11.16
N VAL A 670 -31.24 -2.56 -12.28
CA VAL A 670 -30.66 -3.61 -13.13
C VAL A 670 -30.54 -3.06 -14.53
N ASN A 671 -29.33 -2.95 -15.07
CA ASN A 671 -29.08 -2.49 -16.43
C ASN A 671 -28.70 -3.70 -17.27
N PHE A 672 -29.25 -3.77 -18.48
CA PHE A 672 -29.16 -4.96 -19.32
C PHE A 672 -29.08 -4.59 -20.80
N ALA A 673 -28.47 -5.47 -21.59
CA ALA A 673 -28.54 -5.51 -23.05
C ALA A 673 -29.58 -6.55 -23.50
N ALA A 674 -29.96 -6.53 -24.78
CA ALA A 674 -30.90 -7.49 -25.35
C ALA A 674 -30.43 -8.94 -25.16
N GLY A 675 -31.32 -9.83 -24.73
CA GLY A 675 -31.04 -11.25 -24.50
C GLY A 675 -30.35 -11.58 -23.16
N ASP A 676 -30.02 -10.59 -22.34
CA ASP A 676 -29.35 -10.84 -21.06
C ASP A 676 -30.21 -11.64 -20.05
N VAL A 677 -29.52 -12.40 -19.19
CA VAL A 677 -30.05 -12.89 -17.91
C VAL A 677 -29.14 -12.34 -16.83
N VAL A 678 -29.50 -11.21 -16.24
CA VAL A 678 -28.62 -10.45 -15.35
C VAL A 678 -29.32 -10.09 -14.04
N PRO A 679 -28.74 -10.48 -12.88
CA PRO A 679 -29.25 -10.09 -11.58
C PRO A 679 -28.52 -8.88 -11.01
N ASN A 680 -29.18 -8.16 -10.10
CA ASN A 680 -28.54 -7.27 -9.14
C ASN A 680 -29.31 -7.31 -7.81
N LEU A 681 -28.59 -7.23 -6.69
CA LEU A 681 -29.23 -7.08 -5.39
C LEU A 681 -29.89 -5.70 -5.28
N VAL A 682 -31.12 -5.66 -4.76
CA VAL A 682 -31.90 -4.45 -4.56
C VAL A 682 -32.31 -4.35 -3.11
N ILE A 683 -32.02 -3.21 -2.49
CA ILE A 683 -32.58 -2.81 -1.20
C ILE A 683 -33.52 -1.64 -1.49
N CYS A 684 -34.79 -1.77 -1.09
CA CYS A 684 -35.81 -0.77 -1.39
C CYS A 684 -36.77 -0.57 -0.22
N GLU A 685 -37.08 0.71 0.07
CA GLU A 685 -38.17 1.11 0.98
C GLU A 685 -39.49 0.46 0.56
N LEU A 686 -40.28 0.01 1.53
CA LEU A 686 -41.65 -0.44 1.28
C LEU A 686 -42.58 0.78 1.25
N GLY A 687 -43.29 0.97 0.13
CA GLY A 687 -44.26 2.05 -0.01
C GLY A 687 -45.65 1.68 0.50
N ASP A 688 -46.66 2.42 0.04
CA ASP A 688 -48.08 2.24 0.39
C ASP A 688 -48.53 0.76 0.38
N GLY A 689 -49.03 0.30 1.52
CA GLY A 689 -49.51 -1.08 1.69
C GLY A 689 -48.41 -2.15 1.72
N GLY A 690 -47.14 -1.77 1.90
CA GLY A 690 -46.02 -2.69 1.95
C GLY A 690 -45.63 -3.23 0.57
N LYS A 691 -45.69 -2.38 -0.45
CA LYS A 691 -45.48 -2.74 -1.86
C LYS A 691 -44.24 -2.07 -2.45
N LEU A 692 -43.73 -2.69 -3.50
CA LEU A 692 -42.78 -2.09 -4.43
C LEU A 692 -43.49 -1.76 -5.74
N ARG A 693 -42.97 -0.77 -6.45
CA ARG A 693 -43.29 -0.45 -7.84
C ARG A 693 -42.08 -0.76 -8.71
N MET A 694 -42.30 -1.45 -9.81
CA MET A 694 -41.25 -1.81 -10.76
C MET A 694 -41.65 -1.42 -12.18
N ASP A 695 -40.73 -0.82 -12.93
CA ASP A 695 -40.88 -0.59 -14.36
C ASP A 695 -39.61 -1.01 -15.12
N ALA A 696 -39.81 -1.47 -16.35
CA ALA A 696 -38.72 -1.69 -17.30
C ALA A 696 -38.66 -0.49 -18.24
N THR A 697 -37.55 0.23 -18.27
CA THR A 697 -37.36 1.39 -19.16
C THR A 697 -36.53 0.98 -20.38
N GLY A 698 -37.01 1.31 -21.57
CA GLY A 698 -36.32 1.09 -22.85
C GLY A 698 -36.46 -0.30 -23.46
N ALA A 699 -37.03 -1.28 -22.73
CA ALA A 699 -37.16 -2.65 -23.20
C ALA A 699 -38.32 -3.39 -22.53
N SER A 700 -38.85 -4.41 -23.19
CA SER A 700 -39.67 -5.44 -22.56
C SER A 700 -38.79 -6.54 -21.99
N THR A 701 -39.03 -6.98 -20.76
CA THR A 701 -38.23 -8.04 -20.13
C THR A 701 -39.04 -8.84 -19.12
N HIS A 702 -38.71 -10.12 -18.96
CA HIS A 702 -39.19 -10.88 -17.82
C HIS A 702 -38.41 -10.52 -16.57
N VAL A 703 -39.07 -10.61 -15.41
CA VAL A 703 -38.44 -10.29 -14.13
C VAL A 703 -38.65 -11.41 -13.12
N VAL A 704 -37.62 -11.65 -12.33
CA VAL A 704 -37.58 -12.63 -11.26
C VAL A 704 -37.04 -11.96 -10.00
N GLY A 705 -37.64 -12.24 -8.84
CA GLY A 705 -37.25 -11.63 -7.58
C GLY A 705 -37.21 -12.62 -6.44
N ASP A 706 -36.05 -12.72 -5.78
CA ASP A 706 -35.80 -13.61 -4.65
C ASP A 706 -35.47 -12.80 -3.39
N VAL A 707 -36.19 -13.01 -2.28
CA VAL A 707 -36.01 -12.28 -1.01
C VAL A 707 -34.93 -12.95 -0.16
N PHE A 708 -34.02 -12.15 0.37
CA PHE A 708 -32.92 -12.56 1.26
C PHE A 708 -33.05 -11.99 2.68
N GLY A 709 -33.91 -10.99 2.88
CA GLY A 709 -34.26 -10.48 4.19
C GLY A 709 -35.07 -9.18 4.11
N TYR A 710 -35.35 -8.59 5.27
CA TYR A 710 -36.06 -7.32 5.38
C TYR A 710 -35.51 -6.47 6.53
N PHE A 711 -35.77 -5.17 6.49
CA PHE A 711 -35.46 -4.25 7.58
C PHE A 711 -36.71 -3.92 8.39
N ALA A 712 -36.58 -3.85 9.71
CA ALA A 712 -37.64 -3.54 10.67
C ALA A 712 -37.05 -2.96 11.97
N ASP A 713 -37.88 -2.53 12.93
CA ASP A 713 -37.39 -1.95 14.20
C ASP A 713 -36.56 -2.95 15.05
N GLY A 714 -36.85 -4.25 14.95
CA GLY A 714 -36.09 -5.34 15.54
C GLY A 714 -35.19 -6.02 14.51
N GLY A 715 -34.09 -6.64 14.96
CA GLY A 715 -33.16 -7.36 14.08
C GLY A 715 -31.70 -7.10 14.42
N GLU A 716 -30.84 -7.33 13.43
CA GLU A 716 -29.39 -7.27 13.50
C GLU A 716 -28.86 -5.97 12.88
N ARG A 717 -27.70 -5.50 13.35
CA ARG A 717 -27.08 -4.24 12.91
C ARG A 717 -25.88 -4.52 12.02
N LEU A 718 -25.76 -3.73 10.96
CA LEU A 718 -24.66 -3.82 10.01
C LEU A 718 -23.39 -3.22 10.62
N ILE A 719 -22.27 -3.88 10.41
CA ILE A 719 -20.93 -3.32 10.56
C ILE A 719 -20.24 -3.50 9.22
N THR A 720 -19.94 -2.40 8.54
CA THR A 720 -19.12 -2.39 7.32
C THR A 720 -17.64 -2.46 7.67
N MET A 721 -16.84 -2.95 6.74
CA MET A 721 -15.39 -3.05 6.86
C MET A 721 -14.72 -2.75 5.54
N ALA A 722 -13.41 -2.50 5.58
CA ALA A 722 -12.59 -2.50 4.38
C ALA A 722 -12.70 -3.89 3.69
N PRO A 723 -12.93 -3.93 2.37
CA PRO A 723 -13.03 -5.18 1.62
C PRO A 723 -11.84 -6.12 1.85
N ARG A 724 -12.10 -7.39 2.12
CA ARG A 724 -11.06 -8.42 2.31
C ARG A 724 -11.43 -9.70 1.57
N ARG A 725 -10.46 -10.30 0.88
CA ARG A 725 -10.65 -11.57 0.16
C ARG A 725 -10.79 -12.74 1.12
N LEU A 726 -11.89 -13.48 0.99
CA LEU A 726 -12.14 -14.73 1.72
C LEU A 726 -12.00 -15.96 0.83
N LEU A 727 -12.33 -15.82 -0.46
CA LEU A 727 -12.34 -16.91 -1.43
C LEU A 727 -11.69 -16.45 -2.74
N ASP A 728 -10.78 -17.26 -3.27
CA ASP A 728 -10.33 -17.19 -4.66
C ASP A 728 -9.85 -18.57 -5.12
N THR A 729 -10.70 -19.22 -5.90
CA THR A 729 -10.43 -20.56 -6.43
C THR A 729 -9.28 -20.60 -7.45
N ARG A 730 -8.79 -19.44 -7.92
CA ARG A 730 -7.67 -19.34 -8.88
C ARG A 730 -6.32 -19.49 -8.22
N ASP A 731 -6.19 -19.07 -6.97
CA ASP A 731 -4.95 -19.10 -6.20
C ASP A 731 -4.98 -20.08 -5.02
N GLY A 732 -6.18 -20.50 -4.58
CA GLY A 732 -6.35 -21.43 -3.46
C GLY A 732 -6.78 -20.76 -2.15
N THR A 733 -7.09 -19.47 -2.18
CA THR A 733 -7.59 -18.74 -1.00
C THR A 733 -8.98 -19.25 -0.63
N GLY A 734 -9.15 -19.74 0.60
CA GLY A 734 -10.45 -20.16 1.16
C GLY A 734 -11.07 -21.42 0.55
N ALA A 735 -10.51 -21.96 -0.55
CA ALA A 735 -10.93 -23.19 -1.19
C ALA A 735 -9.77 -23.78 -2.04
N PRO A 736 -9.78 -25.07 -2.40
CA PRO A 736 -8.74 -25.64 -3.26
C PRO A 736 -8.56 -24.88 -4.57
N LYS A 737 -7.30 -24.70 -5.01
CA LYS A 737 -6.90 -24.02 -6.25
C LYS A 737 -7.35 -24.77 -7.50
N ARG A 738 -8.64 -24.66 -7.84
CA ARG A 738 -9.26 -25.26 -9.02
C ARG A 738 -10.63 -24.63 -9.28
N PRO A 739 -11.09 -24.58 -10.55
CA PRO A 739 -12.45 -24.17 -10.86
C PRO A 739 -13.50 -25.01 -10.10
N LEU A 740 -14.58 -24.35 -9.73
CA LEU A 740 -15.78 -25.00 -9.24
C LEU A 740 -16.48 -25.66 -10.43
N GLY A 741 -16.35 -26.99 -10.54
CA GLY A 741 -16.98 -27.78 -11.60
C GLY A 741 -18.50 -27.93 -11.39
N PRO A 742 -19.23 -28.43 -12.41
CA PRO A 742 -20.67 -28.66 -12.32
C PRO A 742 -21.04 -29.51 -11.11
N GLY A 743 -22.09 -29.11 -10.40
CA GLY A 743 -22.59 -29.78 -9.19
C GLY A 743 -21.67 -29.71 -7.97
N ARG A 744 -20.53 -29.01 -8.06
CA ARG A 744 -19.63 -28.84 -6.91
C ARG A 744 -20.02 -27.63 -6.07
N ARG A 745 -19.74 -27.77 -4.77
CA ARG A 745 -19.99 -26.77 -3.73
C ARG A 745 -18.69 -26.41 -3.02
N VAL A 746 -18.60 -25.16 -2.56
CA VAL A 746 -17.60 -24.66 -1.60
C VAL A 746 -18.33 -24.29 -0.33
N ASP A 747 -17.82 -24.76 0.81
CA ASP A 747 -18.16 -24.21 2.12
C ASP A 747 -17.09 -23.19 2.49
N LEU A 748 -17.49 -21.93 2.52
CA LEU A 748 -16.62 -20.81 2.85
C LEU A 748 -16.83 -20.43 4.31
N GLN A 749 -15.80 -20.55 5.13
CA GLN A 749 -15.81 -19.96 6.47
C GLN A 749 -15.83 -18.44 6.33
N VAL A 750 -16.81 -17.80 6.96
CA VAL A 750 -17.01 -16.34 6.87
C VAL A 750 -16.98 -15.65 8.23
N ALA A 751 -17.36 -16.32 9.31
CA ALA A 751 -17.25 -15.79 10.67
C ALA A 751 -15.98 -16.32 11.37
N GLY A 752 -15.45 -15.54 12.30
CA GLY A 752 -14.19 -15.84 12.99
C GLY A 752 -12.95 -15.66 12.12
N LEU A 753 -13.08 -15.02 10.95
CA LEU A 753 -12.04 -14.94 9.93
C LEU A 753 -11.91 -13.50 9.40
N LYS A 754 -10.66 -13.04 9.17
CA LYS A 754 -10.31 -11.78 8.48
C LYS A 754 -11.12 -10.54 8.94
N GLY A 755 -11.42 -10.44 10.24
CA GLY A 755 -12.11 -9.29 10.84
C GLY A 755 -13.63 -9.45 11.03
N VAL A 756 -14.22 -10.56 10.58
CA VAL A 756 -15.60 -10.92 10.90
C VAL A 756 -15.63 -11.68 12.24
N PRO A 757 -16.35 -11.20 13.27
CA PRO A 757 -16.40 -11.88 14.56
C PRO A 757 -17.15 -13.20 14.46
N ALA A 758 -16.81 -14.17 15.31
CA ALA A 758 -17.52 -15.45 15.41
C ALA A 758 -19.01 -15.30 15.72
N ALA A 759 -19.40 -14.18 16.36
CA ALA A 759 -20.79 -13.84 16.67
C ALA A 759 -21.58 -13.24 15.49
N ALA A 760 -20.95 -13.08 14.31
CA ALA A 760 -21.66 -12.59 13.14
C ALA A 760 -22.77 -13.56 12.73
N THR A 761 -23.96 -13.02 12.51
CA THR A 761 -25.19 -13.76 12.20
C THR A 761 -25.50 -13.77 10.71
N ALA A 762 -25.05 -12.76 9.98
CA ALA A 762 -25.05 -12.71 8.51
C ALA A 762 -23.81 -11.96 8.00
N VAL A 763 -23.46 -12.17 6.72
CA VAL A 763 -22.32 -11.52 6.06
C VAL A 763 -22.74 -10.84 4.78
N VAL A 764 -22.02 -9.77 4.44
CA VAL A 764 -22.12 -9.04 3.18
C VAL A 764 -20.89 -9.38 2.34
N LEU A 765 -21.11 -10.09 1.25
CA LEU A 765 -20.07 -10.54 0.32
C LEU A 765 -20.26 -9.88 -1.04
N ASN A 766 -19.18 -9.57 -1.73
CA ASN A 766 -19.20 -9.39 -3.17
C ASN A 766 -18.70 -10.69 -3.80
N VAL A 767 -19.58 -11.39 -4.52
CA VAL A 767 -19.25 -12.67 -5.15
C VAL A 767 -19.06 -12.45 -6.63
N THR A 768 -17.91 -12.85 -7.16
CA THR A 768 -17.55 -12.75 -8.57
C THR A 768 -17.36 -14.14 -9.16
N ALA A 769 -18.04 -14.40 -10.27
CA ALA A 769 -17.78 -15.57 -11.11
C ALA A 769 -16.95 -15.13 -12.33
N THR A 770 -15.85 -15.83 -12.60
CA THR A 770 -14.96 -15.59 -13.74
C THR A 770 -14.55 -16.89 -14.41
N LYS A 771 -13.95 -16.80 -15.61
CA LYS A 771 -13.61 -17.94 -16.47
C LYS A 771 -14.76 -18.95 -16.61
N VAL A 772 -15.97 -18.43 -16.77
CA VAL A 772 -17.20 -19.22 -16.85
C VAL A 772 -17.19 -20.03 -18.16
N ALA A 773 -17.36 -21.35 -18.05
CA ALA A 773 -17.28 -22.28 -19.18
C ALA A 773 -18.61 -22.44 -19.96
N GLY A 774 -19.74 -22.07 -19.37
CA GLY A 774 -21.07 -22.30 -19.94
C GLY A 774 -22.17 -21.57 -19.15
N ALA A 775 -23.39 -21.58 -19.67
CA ALA A 775 -24.54 -20.99 -18.98
C ALA A 775 -24.81 -21.70 -17.65
N SER A 776 -24.89 -20.95 -16.56
CA SER A 776 -25.18 -21.46 -15.21
C SER A 776 -25.64 -20.33 -14.28
N HIS A 777 -25.68 -20.62 -12.98
CA HIS A 777 -25.92 -19.66 -11.93
C HIS A 777 -25.08 -19.97 -10.69
N VAL A 778 -24.88 -18.98 -9.83
CA VAL A 778 -24.27 -19.17 -8.51
C VAL A 778 -25.32 -18.91 -7.45
N SER A 779 -25.42 -19.83 -6.50
CA SER A 779 -26.29 -19.70 -5.33
C SER A 779 -25.47 -19.68 -4.06
N VAL A 780 -25.85 -18.83 -3.11
CA VAL A 780 -25.20 -18.67 -1.81
C VAL A 780 -26.23 -18.82 -0.70
N TRP A 781 -25.98 -19.72 0.26
CA TRP A 781 -26.90 -20.00 1.35
C TRP A 781 -26.18 -20.39 2.65
N PRO A 782 -26.87 -20.40 3.80
CA PRO A 782 -26.26 -20.77 5.07
C PRO A 782 -25.85 -22.24 5.05
N ARG A 783 -24.61 -22.54 5.45
CA ARG A 783 -24.13 -23.93 5.55
C ARG A 783 -25.01 -24.74 6.51
N GLY A 784 -25.28 -25.99 6.14
CA GLY A 784 -26.22 -26.88 6.85
C GLY A 784 -27.67 -26.76 6.35
N GLY A 785 -28.00 -25.72 5.57
CA GLY A 785 -29.28 -25.61 4.87
C GLY A 785 -29.29 -26.35 3.52
N SER A 786 -30.50 -26.59 3.00
CA SER A 786 -30.70 -27.09 1.63
C SER A 786 -30.36 -26.03 0.60
N GLU A 787 -29.73 -26.44 -0.51
CA GLU A 787 -29.49 -25.55 -1.65
C GLU A 787 -30.81 -24.96 -2.17
N PRO A 788 -30.92 -23.62 -2.28
CA PRO A 788 -32.15 -22.98 -2.69
C PRO A 788 -32.33 -23.06 -4.21
N SER A 789 -33.58 -23.04 -4.67
CA SER A 789 -33.92 -22.92 -6.11
C SER A 789 -33.75 -21.49 -6.66
N THR A 790 -33.14 -20.60 -5.89
CA THR A 790 -32.91 -19.18 -6.20
C THR A 790 -31.45 -18.97 -6.57
N SER A 791 -31.16 -17.96 -7.40
CA SER A 791 -29.78 -17.62 -7.79
C SER A 791 -29.37 -16.24 -7.29
N ASN A 792 -28.09 -16.09 -6.94
CA ASN A 792 -27.46 -14.80 -6.68
C ASN A 792 -26.83 -14.22 -7.95
N LEU A 793 -26.14 -15.05 -8.74
CA LEU A 793 -25.55 -14.68 -10.03
C LEU A 793 -26.11 -15.55 -11.13
N ASN A 794 -26.29 -15.00 -12.33
CA ASN A 794 -26.56 -15.74 -13.55
C ASN A 794 -25.40 -15.46 -14.50
N VAL A 795 -24.82 -16.53 -15.05
CA VAL A 795 -23.55 -16.47 -15.77
C VAL A 795 -23.66 -17.18 -17.10
N VAL A 796 -22.98 -16.68 -18.13
CA VAL A 796 -22.78 -17.39 -19.39
C VAL A 796 -21.31 -17.46 -19.78
N ALA A 797 -20.99 -18.31 -20.76
CA ALA A 797 -19.61 -18.58 -21.17
C ALA A 797 -18.82 -17.28 -21.45
N GLY A 798 -17.58 -17.21 -20.95
CA GLY A 798 -16.68 -16.08 -21.14
C GLY A 798 -16.99 -14.84 -20.30
N GLN A 799 -18.07 -14.84 -19.50
CA GLN A 799 -18.38 -13.69 -18.64
C GLN A 799 -17.52 -13.67 -17.37
N THR A 800 -17.19 -12.45 -16.95
CA THR A 800 -16.88 -12.12 -15.56
C THR A 800 -17.98 -11.20 -15.05
N ILE A 801 -18.62 -11.57 -13.94
CA ILE A 801 -19.73 -10.82 -13.36
C ILE A 801 -19.71 -10.95 -11.84
N ALA A 802 -20.03 -9.85 -11.16
CA ALA A 802 -20.11 -9.75 -9.72
C ALA A 802 -21.50 -9.32 -9.27
N ASN A 803 -21.90 -9.71 -8.07
CA ASN A 803 -23.13 -9.28 -7.41
C ASN A 803 -22.91 -9.24 -5.90
N LEU A 804 -23.50 -8.26 -5.23
CA LEU A 804 -23.56 -8.24 -3.78
C LEU A 804 -24.48 -9.36 -3.26
N VAL A 805 -24.04 -10.02 -2.20
CA VAL A 805 -24.75 -11.12 -1.55
C VAL A 805 -24.82 -10.83 -0.06
N ILE A 806 -26.03 -10.88 0.49
CA ILE A 806 -26.25 -10.91 1.94
C ILE A 806 -26.74 -12.31 2.29
N CYS A 807 -26.01 -13.00 3.16
CA CYS A 807 -26.32 -14.38 3.53
C CYS A 807 -26.16 -14.60 5.03
N ARG A 808 -27.12 -15.31 5.63
CA ARG A 808 -27.02 -15.74 7.03
C ARG A 808 -25.85 -16.71 7.19
N VAL A 809 -25.10 -16.57 8.28
CA VAL A 809 -24.03 -17.51 8.64
C VAL A 809 -24.68 -18.82 9.13
N GLY A 810 -24.25 -19.94 8.56
CA GLY A 810 -24.74 -21.27 8.90
C GLY A 810 -23.83 -22.01 9.88
N GLU A 811 -23.93 -23.34 9.86
CA GLU A 811 -23.08 -24.22 10.64
C GLU A 811 -21.59 -23.95 10.40
N GLN A 812 -20.77 -24.19 11.44
CA GLN A 812 -19.32 -23.99 11.38
C GLN A 812 -18.93 -22.60 10.85
N GLN A 813 -19.70 -21.57 11.20
CA GLN A 813 -19.39 -20.17 10.86
C GLN A 813 -19.26 -19.92 9.35
N SER A 814 -19.97 -20.70 8.53
CA SER A 814 -19.75 -20.76 7.09
C SER A 814 -21.01 -20.49 6.26
N VAL A 815 -20.81 -20.16 4.99
CA VAL A 815 -21.83 -20.18 3.93
C VAL A 815 -21.46 -21.21 2.87
N SER A 816 -22.43 -21.73 2.15
CA SER A 816 -22.23 -22.63 1.02
C SER A 816 -22.45 -21.88 -0.28
N LEU A 817 -21.56 -22.09 -1.26
CA LEU A 817 -21.66 -21.58 -2.62
C LEU A 817 -21.66 -22.75 -3.60
N ALA A 818 -22.55 -22.75 -4.57
CA ALA A 818 -22.55 -23.75 -5.65
C ALA A 818 -22.77 -23.12 -7.01
N ASN A 819 -22.22 -23.80 -8.02
CA ASN A 819 -22.43 -23.52 -9.43
C ASN A 819 -22.78 -24.84 -10.14
N PRO A 820 -24.07 -25.14 -10.38
CA PRO A 820 -24.48 -26.50 -10.67
C PRO A 820 -24.27 -26.96 -12.12
N LEU A 821 -24.28 -26.06 -13.12
CA LEU A 821 -24.39 -26.47 -14.54
C LEU A 821 -23.09 -26.36 -15.35
N ALA A 822 -22.19 -25.45 -15.00
CA ALA A 822 -20.96 -25.20 -15.76
C ALA A 822 -19.77 -24.94 -14.82
N GLY A 823 -18.54 -25.08 -15.32
CA GLY A 823 -17.34 -24.71 -14.55
C GLY A 823 -17.16 -23.19 -14.46
N CYS A 824 -16.72 -22.68 -13.30
CA CYS A 824 -16.21 -21.32 -13.17
C CYS A 824 -15.19 -21.20 -12.04
N ASP A 825 -14.39 -20.14 -12.06
CA ASP A 825 -13.65 -19.67 -10.88
C ASP A 825 -14.57 -18.73 -10.07
N LEU A 826 -14.60 -18.92 -8.75
CA LEU A 826 -15.26 -18.02 -7.79
C LEU A 826 -14.25 -17.20 -7.01
N VAL A 827 -14.58 -15.93 -6.82
CA VAL A 827 -13.94 -15.00 -5.89
C VAL A 827 -15.01 -14.45 -4.95
N ALA A 828 -14.72 -14.35 -3.65
CA ALA A 828 -15.62 -13.69 -2.69
C ALA A 828 -14.82 -12.78 -1.75
N ASP A 829 -15.20 -11.51 -1.72
CA ASP A 829 -14.65 -10.51 -0.83
C ASP A 829 -15.71 -10.12 0.21
N VAL A 830 -15.33 -10.03 1.50
CA VAL A 830 -16.23 -9.59 2.57
C VAL A 830 -16.15 -8.07 2.73
N LEU A 831 -17.32 -7.42 2.82
CA LEU A 831 -17.47 -5.97 2.92
C LEU A 831 -18.12 -5.54 4.23
N GLY A 832 -18.69 -6.49 4.97
CA GLY A 832 -19.37 -6.24 6.23
C GLY A 832 -20.05 -7.49 6.78
N TYR A 833 -20.60 -7.34 7.98
CA TYR A 833 -21.35 -8.40 8.66
C TYR A 833 -22.44 -7.82 9.54
N PHE A 834 -23.40 -8.67 9.90
CA PHE A 834 -24.48 -8.33 10.83
C PHE A 834 -24.22 -8.98 12.18
N VAL A 835 -24.57 -8.26 13.24
CA VAL A 835 -24.54 -8.72 14.63
C VAL A 835 -25.76 -8.22 15.40
N PRO A 836 -26.19 -8.89 16.48
CA PRO A 836 -27.30 -8.43 17.33
C PRO A 836 -27.12 -6.99 17.87
#